data_AF-A0A7S3S3T4-F1
#
_entry.id   AF-A0A7S3S3T4-F1
#
_cell.length_a   1.000
_cell.length_b   1.000
_cell.length_c   1.000
_cell.angle_alpha   90.00
_cell.angle_beta   90.00
_cell.angle_gamma   90.00
#
_symmetry.space_group_name_H-M   'P 1'
#
loop_
_entity.id
_entity.type
_entity.pdbx_description
1 polymer ?
#
loop_
_entity_poly.entity_id
_entity_poly.type
_entity_poly.pdbx_seq_one_letter_code
_entity_poly.pdbx_strand_id
1 'polypeptide(L)'
;LISFLNGMVSLVMDGLTSCWKGFGWGNIGCGGLWQNLARRRADADGRLAFAPVDQSPAGAVAALDLYLTGGRLQERTRGLVVSRFEEELLTKNFSEAFRIAQLLVLSAAEFHTTNAAAMSDEYRPQPQRAEPAGRPYKAIVALFLHGGADSYNILVPHSGCKDADGASLDLYAEYAAVRGEGLAIPRDDLLPITDTLQAPGQACSTFGLHPRLTEVQTLFGEGAAALFANVGALAEPITKAEFKAKTKPLPLSLFAHNAQQIAAANLHADSLTAKGVMGRLAHALASQDPPYRVGSYSIDGNQKILQGDGEPARIINRKSGIDQFTYYSTLGETLANLSATRARSVFAETYGSSLGEAFEQSEGLGATLESAQVSDEYAAANAAYDPNSQLCQQFEQVAKLIGLRSNPLEAERDVFYVQHSGFDTHSDAGGILDEKMEEFNACVGAFVAEMKRTGTWEQVTVVTLSDFGRTLTWNGRGTDHAWAGHQMALGGALKSGQVFGEYPRDLRETDANPLNIGRGRLIPTMPWEGIWHALAQWFGVSDADTMKTILPNLHRFDPVANHIITAEQLFEAAPPSPPVPPPSPSPPPAPPAPPLSPPTMPPPPKSPPQPNMPPPPSHCRGPIMKSWEGMNTWWSDRDARESDCSFLCVGNHNDGTRRNPGCQCFQFSTANGGSCVIYHQAPSSPPSLPAPPLSPPPPPCVTIVAPPVRDQWGTDHNQANLSGKGDWSRSDIQAYTGYDAAQFRVVSIRYCASITFSAGIGKLRLKVKAEGLADASVDGQWLVRSPRRGGSATTLTDACWEAGATALMPETADGAPFTGTWRADGDLSAFIDAGLGTDLHPTVSLSVNTDSDDDVSDSAFGMIDSFSATFCYAPHPPPSPPPPSSPLPPSPPPPAPPPPSPQPSLPPRTPPPSLPPLPPPPLYPPEIPEGEPQAPPPRPSAPPPSAPPSPSPPPPSVSPSPPPPSAS
;
A
#
# COMPACT_ATOMS: atom_id res chain seq x y z
N LEU A 1 3.60 11.21 9.01
CA LEU A 1 3.06 12.56 8.74
C LEU A 1 2.32 12.62 7.41
N ILE A 2 2.95 12.23 6.29
CA ILE A 2 2.34 12.24 4.95
C ILE A 2 0.96 11.57 4.88
N SER A 3 0.78 10.36 5.41
CA SER A 3 -0.52 9.67 5.40
C SER A 3 -1.64 10.45 6.13
N PHE A 4 -1.30 11.22 7.18
CA PHE A 4 -2.26 12.13 7.83
C PHE A 4 -2.60 13.32 6.92
N LEU A 5 -1.62 13.91 6.25
CA LEU A 5 -1.84 15.01 5.29
C LEU A 5 -2.68 14.55 4.08
N ASN A 6 -2.48 13.32 3.59
CA ASN A 6 -3.35 12.72 2.57
C ASN A 6 -4.79 12.50 3.10
N GLY A 7 -4.94 12.16 4.38
CA GLY A 7 -6.26 12.13 5.03
C GLY A 7 -6.94 13.50 5.10
N MET A 8 -6.16 14.57 5.39
CA MET A 8 -6.66 15.95 5.34
C MET A 8 -6.99 16.40 3.90
N VAL A 9 -6.19 16.00 2.91
CA VAL A 9 -6.48 16.16 1.47
C VAL A 9 -7.83 15.55 1.13
N SER A 10 -8.05 14.29 1.53
CA SER A 10 -9.32 13.60 1.32
C SER A 10 -10.48 14.38 1.93
N LEU A 11 -10.41 14.74 3.22
CA LEU A 11 -11.44 15.52 3.93
C LEU A 11 -11.79 16.85 3.25
N VAL A 12 -10.78 17.59 2.77
CA VAL A 12 -10.97 18.91 2.14
C VAL A 12 -11.45 18.79 0.69
N MET A 13 -10.87 17.88 -0.10
CA MET A 13 -11.09 17.78 -1.55
C MET A 13 -12.26 16.87 -1.92
N ASP A 14 -12.34 15.68 -1.32
CA ASP A 14 -13.34 14.65 -1.62
C ASP A 14 -14.43 14.53 -0.55
N GLY A 15 -14.18 15.01 0.67
CA GLY A 15 -15.06 14.86 1.84
C GLY A 15 -14.57 13.75 2.78
N LEU A 16 -15.39 13.38 3.75
CA LEU A 16 -15.12 12.26 4.64
C LEU A 16 -15.29 10.95 3.85
N THR A 17 -14.22 10.53 3.17
CA THR A 17 -14.14 9.35 2.32
C THR A 17 -12.90 8.53 2.69
N SER A 18 -12.81 7.28 2.25
CA SER A 18 -11.58 6.46 2.39
C SER A 18 -10.49 6.81 1.38
N CYS A 19 -10.79 7.66 0.37
CA CYS A 19 -9.85 8.01 -0.68
C CYS A 19 -8.58 8.65 -0.14
N TRP A 20 -7.44 8.33 -0.76
CA TRP A 20 -6.12 8.81 -0.33
C TRP A 20 -5.79 8.46 1.13
N LYS A 21 -6.27 7.32 1.63
CA LYS A 21 -6.21 6.91 3.05
C LYS A 21 -6.95 7.91 3.97
N GLY A 22 -8.07 8.41 3.48
CA GLY A 22 -8.95 9.35 4.17
C GLY A 22 -9.70 8.74 5.35
N PHE A 23 -10.35 9.62 6.12
CA PHE A 23 -10.95 9.29 7.41
C PHE A 23 -12.40 8.74 7.32
N GLY A 24 -12.95 8.56 6.10
CA GLY A 24 -14.30 8.00 5.89
C GLY A 24 -14.32 6.47 5.79
N TRP A 25 -15.50 5.89 5.96
CA TRP A 25 -15.72 4.44 5.97
C TRP A 25 -16.16 3.87 4.62
N GLY A 26 -16.86 4.66 3.80
CA GLY A 26 -17.31 4.21 2.48
C GLY A 26 -16.16 3.94 1.51
N ASN A 27 -16.13 2.75 0.90
CA ASN A 27 -15.28 2.45 -0.27
C ASN A 27 -15.88 3.08 -1.54
N ILE A 28 -15.88 4.41 -1.56
CA ILE A 28 -16.23 5.22 -2.73
C ILE A 28 -15.12 5.03 -3.77
N GLY A 29 -15.47 4.93 -5.05
CA GLY A 29 -14.46 4.82 -6.12
C GLY A 29 -13.47 5.99 -6.08
N CYS A 30 -12.21 5.71 -5.75
CA CYS A 30 -11.14 6.71 -5.69
C CYS A 30 -10.32 6.80 -6.98
N GLY A 31 -10.68 6.02 -8.01
CA GLY A 31 -9.91 5.87 -9.23
C GLY A 31 -10.00 7.08 -10.18
N GLY A 32 -8.92 7.84 -10.27
CA GLY A 32 -8.66 8.76 -11.38
C GLY A 32 -9.17 10.20 -11.19
N LEU A 33 -8.39 11.13 -11.76
CA LEU A 33 -8.67 12.57 -11.84
C LEU A 33 -9.97 12.93 -12.61
N TRP A 34 -10.61 11.93 -13.23
CA TRP A 34 -11.79 12.09 -14.08
C TRP A 34 -13.07 11.44 -13.53
N GLN A 35 -13.01 10.75 -12.39
CA GLN A 35 -14.24 10.51 -11.62
C GLN A 35 -14.69 11.85 -11.02
N ASN A 36 -15.86 12.34 -11.43
CA ASN A 36 -16.41 13.63 -11.03
C ASN A 36 -16.27 13.86 -9.52
N LEU A 37 -15.50 14.86 -9.11
CA LEU A 37 -15.35 15.30 -7.72
C LEU A 37 -16.72 15.54 -7.06
N ALA A 38 -17.68 16.04 -7.85
CA ALA A 38 -19.06 16.23 -7.43
C ALA A 38 -19.75 14.93 -6.98
N ARG A 39 -19.44 13.78 -7.60
CA ARG A 39 -19.96 12.47 -7.21
C ARG A 39 -19.31 11.96 -5.93
N ARG A 40 -17.97 11.99 -5.83
CA ARG A 40 -17.28 11.61 -4.58
C ARG A 40 -17.74 12.46 -3.38
N ARG A 41 -17.92 13.77 -3.57
CA ARG A 41 -18.49 14.70 -2.56
C ARG A 41 -20.01 14.60 -2.34
N ALA A 42 -20.73 13.81 -3.14
CA ALA A 42 -22.14 13.48 -2.92
C ALA A 42 -22.29 12.15 -2.17
N ASP A 43 -21.41 11.19 -2.48
CA ASP A 43 -21.38 9.86 -1.87
C ASP A 43 -20.59 9.84 -0.53
N ALA A 44 -19.88 10.92 -0.17
CA ALA A 44 -19.09 11.06 1.05
C ALA A 44 -19.93 11.09 2.34
N ASP A 45 -19.40 10.46 3.41
CA ASP A 45 -20.02 10.38 4.75
C ASP A 45 -20.25 11.76 5.40
N GLY A 46 -19.57 12.79 4.91
CA GLY A 46 -19.67 14.19 5.33
C GLY A 46 -18.75 15.09 4.49
N ARG A 47 -18.89 16.41 4.59
CA ARG A 47 -18.03 17.35 3.87
C ARG A 47 -17.91 18.71 4.55
N LEU A 48 -16.76 19.35 4.41
CA LEU A 48 -16.60 20.76 4.78
C LEU A 48 -17.49 21.65 3.88
N ALA A 49 -18.32 22.46 4.51
CA ALA A 49 -19.29 23.35 3.86
C ALA A 49 -19.10 24.85 4.22
N PHE A 50 -18.03 25.18 4.94
CA PHE A 50 -17.70 26.57 5.27
C PHE A 50 -17.37 27.37 4.00
N ALA A 51 -17.92 28.57 3.89
CA ALA A 51 -17.58 29.57 2.89
C ALA A 51 -17.42 30.93 3.60
N PRO A 52 -16.36 31.70 3.34
CA PRO A 52 -16.15 33.00 3.95
C PRO A 52 -17.09 34.04 3.33
N VAL A 53 -17.46 35.06 4.12
CA VAL A 53 -18.29 36.19 3.66
C VAL A 53 -17.49 37.09 2.70
N ASP A 54 -16.23 37.35 3.03
CA ASP A 54 -15.28 37.99 2.13
C ASP A 54 -14.58 36.90 1.29
N GLN A 55 -14.81 36.94 -0.02
CA GLN A 55 -14.23 36.01 -0.99
C GLN A 55 -12.98 36.58 -1.68
N SER A 56 -12.46 37.73 -1.24
CA SER A 56 -11.10 38.14 -1.58
C SER A 56 -10.08 37.16 -0.99
N PRO A 57 -8.91 36.94 -1.62
CA PRO A 57 -7.89 36.05 -1.09
C PRO A 57 -7.45 36.40 0.33
N ALA A 58 -7.22 37.68 0.60
CA ALA A 58 -6.86 38.17 1.93
C ALA A 58 -7.97 37.93 2.98
N GLY A 59 -9.23 38.28 2.66
CA GLY A 59 -10.36 38.12 3.59
C GLY A 59 -10.73 36.67 3.87
N ALA A 60 -10.69 35.82 2.84
CA ALA A 60 -10.92 34.40 2.96
C ALA A 60 -9.82 33.69 3.80
N VAL A 61 -8.55 34.04 3.60
CA VAL A 61 -7.45 33.52 4.42
C VAL A 61 -7.50 34.07 5.85
N ALA A 62 -7.90 35.33 6.06
CA ALA A 62 -8.14 35.87 7.40
C ALA A 62 -9.27 35.14 8.14
N ALA A 63 -10.31 34.70 7.44
CA ALA A 63 -11.35 33.85 8.02
C ALA A 63 -10.81 32.45 8.38
N LEU A 64 -10.03 31.81 7.50
CA LEU A 64 -9.39 30.51 7.80
C LEU A 64 -8.42 30.60 8.99
N ASP A 65 -7.61 31.65 9.04
CA ASP A 65 -6.73 31.96 10.16
C ASP A 65 -7.49 32.03 11.49
N LEU A 66 -8.61 32.78 11.53
CA LEU A 66 -9.46 32.89 12.71
C LEU A 66 -10.06 31.54 13.12
N TYR A 67 -10.64 30.76 12.19
CA TYR A 67 -11.35 29.52 12.52
C TYR A 67 -10.44 28.31 12.78
N LEU A 68 -9.32 28.19 12.05
CA LEU A 68 -8.43 27.03 12.13
C LEU A 68 -7.24 27.26 13.08
N THR A 69 -6.76 28.50 13.22
CA THR A 69 -5.61 28.82 14.08
C THR A 69 -5.94 29.82 15.19
N GLY A 70 -7.16 30.33 15.30
CA GLY A 70 -7.53 31.31 16.31
C GLY A 70 -6.86 32.67 16.12
N GLY A 71 -6.52 33.05 14.88
CA GLY A 71 -5.81 34.29 14.58
C GLY A 71 -4.28 34.21 14.76
N ARG A 72 -3.70 33.00 14.81
CA ARG A 72 -2.26 32.79 15.03
C ARG A 72 -1.42 32.73 13.75
N LEU A 73 -2.04 32.67 12.56
CA LEU A 73 -1.32 32.52 11.29
C LEU A 73 -0.42 33.73 11.03
N GLN A 74 0.89 33.52 10.98
CA GLN A 74 1.85 34.61 10.94
C GLN A 74 1.88 35.28 9.57
N GLU A 75 2.37 36.52 9.49
CA GLU A 75 2.34 37.33 8.27
C GLU A 75 3.00 36.63 7.07
N ARG A 76 4.15 35.97 7.27
CA ARG A 76 4.83 35.18 6.23
C ARG A 76 3.99 33.98 5.76
N THR A 77 3.47 33.19 6.70
CA THR A 77 2.62 32.02 6.42
C THR A 77 1.34 32.45 5.69
N ARG A 78 0.68 33.50 6.18
CA ARG A 78 -0.49 34.15 5.58
C ARG A 78 -0.19 34.63 4.17
N GLY A 79 0.94 35.29 3.95
CA GLY A 79 1.39 35.76 2.64
C GLY A 79 1.58 34.63 1.64
N LEU A 80 2.21 33.51 2.04
CA LEU A 80 2.34 32.31 1.20
C LEU A 80 0.97 31.71 0.83
N VAL A 81 0.05 31.59 1.80
CA VAL A 81 -1.31 31.07 1.56
C VAL A 81 -2.10 32.00 0.63
N VAL A 82 -2.07 33.32 0.86
CA VAL A 82 -2.76 34.32 0.02
C VAL A 82 -2.21 34.31 -1.40
N SER A 83 -0.88 34.35 -1.56
CA SER A 83 -0.24 34.36 -2.87
C SER A 83 -0.54 33.08 -3.67
N ARG A 84 -0.47 31.90 -3.03
CA ARG A 84 -0.84 30.65 -3.71
C ARG A 84 -2.34 30.59 -4.03
N PHE A 85 -3.21 31.15 -3.17
CA PHE A 85 -4.64 31.22 -3.44
C PHE A 85 -4.96 32.15 -4.62
N GLU A 86 -4.29 33.29 -4.74
CA GLU A 86 -4.36 34.19 -5.89
C GLU A 86 -3.96 33.50 -7.20
N GLU A 87 -2.88 32.72 -7.19
CA GLU A 87 -2.42 31.94 -8.34
C GLU A 87 -3.45 30.88 -8.78
N GLU A 88 -4.01 30.13 -7.82
CA GLU A 88 -5.00 29.09 -8.11
C GLU A 88 -6.30 29.68 -8.70
N LEU A 89 -6.71 30.88 -8.28
CA LEU A 89 -7.86 31.61 -8.83
C LEU A 89 -7.69 32.04 -10.30
N LEU A 90 -6.47 32.03 -10.85
CA LEU A 90 -6.24 32.30 -12.27
C LEU A 90 -6.75 31.16 -13.18
N THR A 91 -6.88 29.94 -12.65
CA THR A 91 -7.20 28.73 -13.43
C THR A 91 -8.37 27.91 -12.87
N LYS A 92 -8.77 28.14 -11.61
CA LYS A 92 -9.79 27.37 -10.90
C LYS A 92 -10.90 28.27 -10.36
N ASN A 93 -12.06 27.68 -10.05
CA ASN A 93 -13.13 28.46 -9.41
C ASN A 93 -12.83 28.73 -7.92
N PHE A 94 -13.52 29.70 -7.32
CA PHE A 94 -13.32 30.08 -5.92
C PHE A 94 -13.38 28.88 -4.96
N SER A 95 -14.31 27.93 -5.13
CA SER A 95 -14.43 26.79 -4.21
C SER A 95 -13.27 25.80 -4.32
N GLU A 96 -12.66 25.66 -5.49
CA GLU A 96 -11.49 24.82 -5.72
C GLU A 96 -10.22 25.48 -5.19
N ALA A 97 -10.00 26.74 -5.54
CA ALA A 97 -8.83 27.51 -5.08
C ALA A 97 -8.87 27.74 -3.55
N PHE A 98 -10.06 27.95 -2.96
CA PHE A 98 -10.25 28.07 -1.51
C PHE A 98 -9.91 26.77 -0.76
N ARG A 99 -10.14 25.60 -1.36
CA ARG A 99 -9.69 24.31 -0.79
C ARG A 99 -8.18 24.18 -0.77
N ILE A 100 -7.46 24.75 -1.74
CA ILE A 100 -6.00 24.83 -1.68
C ILE A 100 -5.56 25.72 -0.52
N ALA A 101 -6.19 26.89 -0.34
CA ALA A 101 -5.93 27.74 0.83
C ALA A 101 -6.20 27.01 2.17
N GLN A 102 -7.29 26.23 2.25
CA GLN A 102 -7.57 25.37 3.40
C GLN A 102 -6.44 24.36 3.66
N LEU A 103 -5.98 23.64 2.63
CA LEU A 103 -4.90 22.64 2.77
C LEU A 103 -3.58 23.24 3.23
N LEU A 104 -3.23 24.43 2.74
CA LEU A 104 -2.01 25.12 3.16
C LEU A 104 -2.09 25.58 4.63
N VAL A 105 -3.23 26.11 5.09
CA VAL A 105 -3.42 26.46 6.52
C VAL A 105 -3.39 25.20 7.39
N LEU A 106 -3.99 24.10 6.94
CA LEU A 106 -3.99 22.80 7.65
C LEU A 106 -2.61 22.10 7.65
N SER A 107 -1.69 22.54 6.79
CA SER A 107 -0.30 22.07 6.74
C SER A 107 0.69 23.02 7.44
N ALA A 108 0.20 24.15 7.97
CA ALA A 108 1.02 25.14 8.66
C ALA A 108 1.26 24.75 10.12
N ALA A 109 2.42 25.11 10.66
CA ALA A 109 2.77 24.83 12.06
C ALA A 109 1.76 25.45 13.04
N GLU A 110 1.19 26.62 12.72
CA GLU A 110 0.21 27.34 13.54
C GLU A 110 -1.12 26.59 13.74
N PHE A 111 -1.49 25.70 12.81
CA PHE A 111 -2.63 24.78 12.98
C PHE A 111 -2.28 23.64 13.94
N HIS A 112 -1.06 23.10 13.83
CA HIS A 112 -0.58 21.98 14.63
C HIS A 112 -0.08 22.36 16.04
N THR A 113 0.08 23.65 16.34
CA THR A 113 0.56 24.14 17.64
C THR A 113 -0.39 25.14 18.28
N THR A 114 -0.58 25.01 19.59
CA THR A 114 -1.46 25.88 20.39
C THR A 114 -0.77 27.13 20.93
N ASN A 115 0.56 27.20 20.89
CA ASN A 115 1.32 28.38 21.31
C ASN A 115 1.58 29.34 20.13
N ALA A 116 2.00 30.58 20.45
CA ALA A 116 2.44 31.51 19.43
C ALA A 116 3.73 30.99 18.77
N ALA A 117 3.64 30.63 17.49
CA ALA A 117 4.70 29.96 16.74
C ALA A 117 5.83 30.90 16.28
N ALA A 118 6.05 32.04 16.97
CA ALA A 118 6.86 33.18 16.54
C ALA A 118 8.08 32.80 15.69
N MET A 119 7.98 33.01 14.37
CA MET A 119 9.04 32.63 13.43
C MET A 119 10.30 33.47 13.67
N SER A 120 11.42 32.92 13.24
CA SER A 120 12.66 33.65 13.06
C SER A 120 12.86 33.97 11.58
N ASP A 121 13.74 34.93 11.30
CA ASP A 121 14.20 35.21 9.94
C ASP A 121 15.18 34.14 9.41
N GLU A 122 15.56 33.16 10.24
CA GLU A 122 16.43 32.06 9.85
C GLU A 122 15.69 31.00 9.02
N TYR A 123 16.35 30.56 7.96
CA TYR A 123 15.96 29.39 7.18
C TYR A 123 16.44 28.11 7.89
N ARG A 124 15.64 27.04 7.86
CA ARG A 124 16.03 25.73 8.39
C ARG A 124 17.05 25.10 7.43
N PRO A 125 18.30 24.85 7.85
CA PRO A 125 19.25 24.16 6.98
C PRO A 125 18.67 22.79 6.62
N GLN A 126 18.75 22.40 5.34
CA GLN A 126 18.37 21.06 4.94
C GLN A 126 19.29 20.05 5.65
N PRO A 127 18.77 18.89 6.10
CA PRO A 127 19.60 17.85 6.72
C PRO A 127 20.68 17.39 5.73
N GLN A 128 21.93 17.83 5.94
CA GLN A 128 23.03 17.37 5.10
C GLN A 128 23.35 15.93 5.48
N ARG A 129 22.93 14.98 4.63
CA ARG A 129 23.28 13.57 4.77
C ARG A 129 24.81 13.44 4.72
N ALA A 130 25.35 12.54 5.54
CA ALA A 130 26.77 12.22 5.52
C ALA A 130 27.18 11.73 4.12
N GLU A 131 28.28 12.26 3.58
CA GLU A 131 28.89 11.70 2.37
C GLU A 131 29.39 10.27 2.65
N PRO A 132 29.16 9.29 1.75
CA PRO A 132 29.61 7.93 1.95
C PRO A 132 31.14 7.88 1.94
N ALA A 133 31.74 7.27 2.95
CA ALA A 133 33.20 7.11 3.06
C ALA A 133 33.72 5.90 2.26
N GLY A 134 32.90 5.31 1.39
CA GLY A 134 33.22 4.14 0.57
C GLY A 134 33.32 2.84 1.37
N ARG A 135 32.72 2.76 2.57
CA ARG A 135 32.79 1.56 3.41
C ARG A 135 31.91 0.44 2.85
N PRO A 136 32.28 -0.84 3.04
CA PRO A 136 31.43 -1.97 2.63
C PRO A 136 30.06 -1.90 3.31
N TYR A 137 28.99 -2.07 2.53
CA TYR A 137 27.61 -2.10 3.01
C TYR A 137 27.37 -3.21 4.04
N LYS A 138 26.49 -2.94 5.01
CA LYS A 138 25.89 -3.97 5.89
C LYS A 138 24.43 -3.64 6.19
N ALA A 139 23.60 -4.67 6.35
CA ALA A 139 22.21 -4.56 6.75
C ALA A 139 21.87 -5.49 7.93
N ILE A 140 21.09 -4.98 8.89
CA ILE A 140 20.43 -5.78 9.93
C ILE A 140 18.93 -5.76 9.66
N VAL A 141 18.31 -6.94 9.57
CA VAL A 141 16.86 -7.11 9.43
C VAL A 141 16.33 -7.72 10.73
N ALA A 142 15.76 -6.88 11.60
CA ALA A 142 15.11 -7.35 12.82
C ALA A 142 13.70 -7.87 12.48
N LEU A 143 13.51 -9.18 12.57
CA LEU A 143 12.23 -9.86 12.38
C LEU A 143 11.58 -10.15 13.73
N PHE A 144 10.53 -9.40 14.05
CA PHE A 144 9.85 -9.48 15.33
C PHE A 144 8.67 -10.45 15.31
N LEU A 145 8.69 -11.48 16.18
CA LEU A 145 7.68 -12.53 16.30
C LEU A 145 6.67 -12.16 17.40
N HIS A 146 5.60 -11.45 17.04
CA HIS A 146 4.63 -10.87 17.97
C HIS A 146 3.69 -11.91 18.60
N GLY A 147 3.60 -11.87 19.94
CA GLY A 147 2.76 -12.76 20.75
C GLY A 147 3.54 -13.76 21.62
N GLY A 148 4.87 -13.67 21.60
CA GLY A 148 5.76 -14.62 22.27
C GLY A 148 5.87 -15.91 21.46
N ALA A 149 6.93 -16.09 20.68
CA ALA A 149 7.11 -17.30 19.88
C ALA A 149 7.24 -18.54 20.78
N ASP A 150 6.60 -19.64 20.40
CA ASP A 150 6.77 -20.93 21.08
C ASP A 150 8.07 -21.61 20.65
N SER A 151 9.16 -20.92 20.94
CA SER A 151 10.51 -21.24 20.50
C SER A 151 11.02 -22.61 20.97
N TYR A 152 10.41 -23.21 22.00
CA TYR A 152 10.71 -24.58 22.45
C TYR A 152 10.25 -25.65 21.46
N ASN A 153 9.38 -25.31 20.49
CA ASN A 153 9.12 -26.14 19.31
C ASN A 153 9.90 -25.68 18.06
N ILE A 154 10.53 -24.49 18.09
CA ILE A 154 11.45 -24.03 17.03
C ILE A 154 12.80 -24.72 17.16
N LEU A 155 13.31 -24.84 18.40
CA LEU A 155 14.57 -25.51 18.74
C LEU A 155 14.34 -26.53 19.86
N VAL A 156 14.41 -27.81 19.50
CA VAL A 156 14.09 -28.96 20.36
C VAL A 156 15.36 -29.76 20.68
N PRO A 157 15.59 -30.26 21.90
CA PRO A 157 16.69 -31.19 22.19
C PRO A 157 16.46 -32.50 21.42
N HIS A 158 17.46 -33.00 20.69
CA HIS A 158 17.29 -34.20 19.85
C HIS A 158 18.12 -35.40 20.34
N SER A 159 19.45 -35.27 20.42
CA SER A 159 20.32 -36.38 20.85
C SER A 159 21.72 -35.93 21.32
N GLY A 160 22.43 -36.87 21.95
CA GLY A 160 23.77 -36.63 22.51
C GLY A 160 23.78 -35.65 23.69
N CYS A 161 22.65 -35.54 24.40
CA CYS A 161 22.51 -34.62 25.52
C CYS A 161 23.20 -35.13 26.79
N LYS A 162 23.70 -34.19 27.59
CA LYS A 162 24.41 -34.45 28.84
C LYS A 162 23.93 -33.52 29.96
N ASP A 163 24.08 -33.95 31.21
CA ASP A 163 23.98 -33.06 32.36
C ASP A 163 25.26 -32.23 32.57
N ALA A 164 25.31 -31.45 33.65
CA ALA A 164 26.44 -30.58 33.98
C ALA A 164 27.72 -31.36 34.39
N ASP A 165 27.57 -32.58 34.88
CA ASP A 165 28.67 -33.49 35.23
C ASP A 165 29.16 -34.32 34.02
N GLY A 166 28.47 -34.21 32.88
CA GLY A 166 28.79 -34.87 31.62
C GLY A 166 28.18 -36.26 31.44
N ALA A 167 27.30 -36.70 32.34
CA ALA A 167 26.56 -37.96 32.21
C ALA A 167 25.43 -37.84 31.18
N SER A 168 25.04 -38.96 30.56
CA SER A 168 24.06 -38.99 29.48
C SER A 168 22.65 -38.64 29.97
N LEU A 169 21.97 -37.75 29.25
CA LEU A 169 20.64 -37.24 29.56
C LEU A 169 19.70 -37.43 28.35
N ASP A 170 18.47 -37.92 28.55
CA ASP A 170 17.46 -37.95 27.48
C ASP A 170 16.54 -36.72 27.58
N LEU A 171 17.11 -35.57 27.23
CA LEU A 171 16.44 -34.27 27.35
C LEU A 171 15.23 -34.15 26.39
N TYR A 172 15.21 -34.92 25.29
CA TYR A 172 14.03 -35.05 24.44
C TYR A 172 12.86 -35.72 25.19
N ALA A 173 13.13 -36.77 25.98
CA ALA A 173 12.08 -37.42 26.76
C ALA A 173 11.49 -36.48 27.83
N GLU A 174 12.31 -35.62 28.43
CA GLU A 174 11.81 -34.54 29.31
C GLU A 174 10.97 -33.52 28.54
N TYR A 175 11.43 -33.05 27.38
CA TYR A 175 10.66 -32.17 26.49
C TYR A 175 9.30 -32.78 26.13
N ALA A 176 9.27 -34.01 25.63
CA ALA A 176 8.04 -34.69 25.22
C ALA A 176 7.06 -34.88 26.39
N ALA A 177 7.57 -35.21 27.59
CA ALA A 177 6.76 -35.35 28.78
C ALA A 177 6.17 -34.02 29.29
N VAL A 178 6.91 -32.91 29.18
CA VAL A 178 6.46 -31.58 29.64
C VAL A 178 5.50 -30.92 28.64
N ARG A 179 5.72 -31.12 27.34
CA ARG A 179 4.85 -30.63 26.26
C ARG A 179 3.56 -31.45 26.12
N GLY A 180 3.65 -32.77 26.33
CA GLY A 180 2.53 -33.71 26.20
C GLY A 180 2.15 -34.01 24.75
N GLU A 181 1.28 -35.00 24.56
CA GLU A 181 0.90 -35.55 23.24
C GLU A 181 0.27 -34.53 22.28
N GLY A 182 -0.32 -33.44 22.79
CA GLY A 182 -0.96 -32.40 21.98
C GLY A 182 -0.03 -31.29 21.49
N LEU A 183 1.26 -31.31 21.84
CA LEU A 183 2.18 -30.20 21.54
C LEU A 183 3.66 -30.61 21.38
N ALA A 184 4.06 -31.80 21.83
CA ALA A 184 5.38 -32.36 21.56
C ALA A 184 5.50 -32.74 20.07
N ILE A 185 6.56 -32.30 19.40
CA ILE A 185 6.88 -32.74 18.04
C ILE A 185 7.59 -34.11 18.14
N PRO A 186 7.14 -35.16 17.43
CA PRO A 186 7.82 -36.46 17.42
C PRO A 186 9.28 -36.36 16.98
N ARG A 187 10.18 -37.13 17.61
CA ARG A 187 11.63 -37.02 17.40
C ARG A 187 12.02 -37.19 15.93
N ASP A 188 11.36 -38.12 15.25
CA ASP A 188 11.64 -38.48 13.85
C ASP A 188 11.08 -37.46 12.84
N ASP A 189 10.17 -36.57 13.25
CA ASP A 189 9.63 -35.49 12.41
C ASP A 189 10.48 -34.21 12.47
N LEU A 190 11.33 -34.08 13.51
CA LEU A 190 12.23 -32.93 13.67
C LEU A 190 13.32 -32.92 12.60
N LEU A 191 13.70 -31.72 12.15
CA LEU A 191 14.82 -31.53 11.23
C LEU A 191 16.15 -31.50 12.02
N PRO A 192 16.99 -32.55 11.99
CA PRO A 192 18.17 -32.60 12.85
C PRO A 192 19.22 -31.58 12.41
N ILE A 193 19.79 -30.87 13.39
CA ILE A 193 20.96 -30.01 13.26
C ILE A 193 22.01 -30.43 14.29
N THR A 194 23.27 -30.58 13.87
CA THR A 194 24.38 -30.96 14.76
C THR A 194 25.22 -29.72 15.05
N ASP A 195 25.38 -29.35 16.31
CA ASP A 195 26.27 -28.25 16.69
C ASP A 195 27.71 -28.63 16.29
N THR A 196 28.21 -27.96 15.26
CA THR A 196 29.46 -28.31 14.58
C THR A 196 30.71 -27.96 15.37
N LEU A 197 30.60 -27.03 16.32
CA LEU A 197 31.71 -26.55 17.13
C LEU A 197 31.55 -26.85 18.63
N GLN A 198 30.36 -27.31 19.05
CA GLN A 198 30.04 -27.78 20.41
C GLN A 198 30.49 -26.78 21.47
N ALA A 199 29.79 -25.65 21.55
CA ALA A 199 30.09 -24.58 22.49
C ALA A 199 30.30 -25.15 23.92
N PRO A 200 31.37 -24.77 24.64
CA PRO A 200 31.64 -25.30 25.98
C PRO A 200 30.44 -25.07 26.91
N GLY A 201 29.86 -26.16 27.42
CA GLY A 201 28.65 -26.07 28.24
C GLY A 201 27.33 -26.11 27.46
N GLN A 202 27.31 -26.48 26.17
CA GLN A 202 26.05 -26.80 25.49
C GLN A 202 25.44 -28.10 26.03
N ALA A 203 24.10 -28.21 26.06
CA ALA A 203 23.39 -29.35 26.63
C ALA A 203 23.36 -30.59 25.73
N CYS A 204 23.24 -30.40 24.41
CA CYS A 204 23.14 -31.47 23.41
C CYS A 204 24.13 -31.24 22.26
N SER A 205 24.66 -32.33 21.68
CA SER A 205 25.42 -32.24 20.42
C SER A 205 24.52 -32.08 19.20
N THR A 206 23.26 -32.51 19.30
CA THR A 206 22.30 -32.49 18.20
C THR A 206 20.95 -31.99 18.71
N PHE A 207 20.40 -31.01 18.00
CA PHE A 207 19.08 -30.43 18.21
C PHE A 207 18.18 -30.75 17.00
N GLY A 208 16.88 -30.55 17.15
CA GLY A 208 15.89 -30.63 16.08
C GLY A 208 15.26 -29.27 15.85
N LEU A 209 15.23 -28.81 14.61
CA LEU A 209 14.40 -27.69 14.20
C LEU A 209 12.97 -28.15 13.90
N HIS A 210 12.04 -27.20 13.98
CA HIS A 210 10.64 -27.41 13.57
C HIS A 210 10.53 -28.00 12.15
N PRO A 211 9.62 -28.97 11.87
CA PRO A 211 9.51 -29.66 10.58
C PRO A 211 9.41 -28.74 9.34
N ARG A 212 8.85 -27.53 9.53
CA ARG A 212 8.65 -26.52 8.47
C ARG A 212 9.89 -25.68 8.14
N LEU A 213 10.97 -25.76 8.93
CA LEU A 213 12.15 -24.87 8.82
C LEU A 213 13.29 -25.48 7.99
N THR A 214 12.96 -26.01 6.80
CA THR A 214 13.92 -26.67 5.89
C THR A 214 15.00 -25.72 5.34
N GLU A 215 14.68 -24.45 5.12
CA GLU A 215 15.65 -23.43 4.71
C GLU A 215 16.61 -23.12 5.86
N VAL A 216 16.10 -22.99 7.09
CA VAL A 216 16.96 -22.73 8.27
C VAL A 216 17.89 -23.91 8.53
N GLN A 217 17.43 -25.16 8.36
CA GLN A 217 18.29 -26.34 8.43
C GLN A 217 19.39 -26.29 7.37
N THR A 218 19.06 -25.89 6.14
CA THR A 218 20.01 -25.75 5.03
C THR A 218 21.05 -24.67 5.34
N LEU A 219 20.64 -23.48 5.74
CA LEU A 219 21.53 -22.37 6.11
C LEU A 219 22.41 -22.71 7.31
N PHE A 220 21.90 -23.47 8.29
CA PHE A 220 22.70 -23.95 9.42
C PHE A 220 23.80 -24.92 8.95
N GLY A 221 23.49 -25.80 8.00
CA GLY A 221 24.47 -26.67 7.34
C GLY A 221 25.50 -25.91 6.49
N GLU A 222 25.12 -24.78 5.90
CA GLU A 222 26.01 -23.85 5.19
C GLU A 222 26.89 -22.99 6.13
N GLY A 223 26.59 -22.94 7.44
CA GLY A 223 27.22 -22.02 8.40
C GLY A 223 26.61 -20.61 8.41
N ALA A 224 25.55 -20.39 7.64
CA ALA A 224 24.84 -19.12 7.45
C ALA A 224 23.64 -18.95 8.42
N ALA A 225 23.54 -19.74 9.50
CA ALA A 225 22.48 -19.62 10.50
C ALA A 225 22.96 -19.97 11.94
N ALA A 226 22.87 -18.99 12.84
CA ALA A 226 23.13 -19.16 14.27
C ALA A 226 21.82 -19.30 15.06
N LEU A 227 21.81 -20.19 16.06
CA LEU A 227 20.72 -20.31 17.02
C LEU A 227 21.21 -19.79 18.39
N PHE A 228 20.32 -19.17 19.16
CA PHE A 228 20.62 -18.65 20.50
C PHE A 228 19.65 -19.25 21.52
N ALA A 229 20.19 -19.88 22.56
CA ALA A 229 19.42 -20.62 23.54
C ALA A 229 19.19 -19.85 24.85
N ASN A 230 18.00 -20.05 25.43
CA ASN A 230 17.61 -19.52 26.75
C ASN A 230 17.77 -17.99 26.88
N VAL A 231 17.35 -17.26 25.84
CA VAL A 231 17.44 -15.81 25.68
C VAL A 231 16.17 -15.13 26.20
N GLY A 232 16.32 -13.96 26.83
CA GLY A 232 15.19 -13.10 27.17
C GLY A 232 15.61 -11.78 27.81
N ALA A 233 14.62 -10.96 28.19
CA ALA A 233 14.86 -9.69 28.85
C ALA A 233 15.37 -9.91 30.28
N LEU A 234 16.52 -9.32 30.63
CA LEU A 234 17.07 -9.29 31.98
C LEU A 234 17.40 -7.84 32.36
N ALA A 235 17.13 -7.46 33.60
CA ALA A 235 17.63 -6.20 34.16
C ALA A 235 19.06 -6.39 34.73
N GLU A 236 19.33 -7.57 35.27
CA GLU A 236 20.63 -8.10 35.70
C GLU A 236 20.49 -9.64 35.88
N PRO A 237 21.59 -10.41 36.03
CA PRO A 237 21.53 -11.85 36.27
C PRO A 237 20.79 -12.21 37.56
N ILE A 238 19.86 -13.17 37.51
CA ILE A 238 19.00 -13.54 38.65
C ILE A 238 18.78 -15.06 38.74
N THR A 239 18.75 -15.58 39.97
CA THR A 239 18.44 -16.98 40.29
C THR A 239 16.97 -17.16 40.70
N LYS A 240 16.44 -18.39 40.62
CA LYS A 240 15.10 -18.75 41.14
C LYS A 240 14.89 -18.41 42.61
N ALA A 241 15.95 -18.44 43.43
CA ALA A 241 15.88 -18.02 44.84
C ALA A 241 15.69 -16.50 44.97
N GLU A 242 16.49 -15.71 44.26
CA GLU A 242 16.41 -14.24 44.24
C GLU A 242 15.09 -13.75 43.61
N PHE A 243 14.59 -14.44 42.57
CA PHE A 243 13.27 -14.19 41.98
C PHE A 243 12.14 -14.41 42.99
N LYS A 244 12.13 -15.56 43.69
CA LYS A 244 11.15 -15.87 44.75
C LYS A 244 11.24 -14.87 45.91
N ALA A 245 12.45 -14.45 46.29
CA ALA A 245 12.69 -13.49 47.37
C ALA A 245 12.52 -12.01 46.98
N LYS A 246 12.42 -11.71 45.67
CA LYS A 246 12.36 -10.36 45.09
C LYS A 246 13.53 -9.46 45.48
N THR A 247 14.73 -10.02 45.54
CA THR A 247 15.95 -9.32 45.98
C THR A 247 16.68 -8.56 44.87
N LYS A 248 16.28 -8.75 43.61
CA LYS A 248 16.87 -8.11 42.43
C LYS A 248 15.81 -7.47 41.53
N PRO A 249 16.17 -6.45 40.73
CA PRO A 249 15.29 -5.89 39.71
C PRO A 249 14.83 -6.96 38.70
N LEU A 250 13.56 -6.90 38.33
CA LEU A 250 12.99 -7.70 37.24
C LEU A 250 12.68 -6.80 36.04
N PRO A 251 12.60 -7.34 34.81
CA PRO A 251 11.99 -6.65 33.68
C PRO A 251 10.63 -6.06 34.06
N LEU A 252 10.37 -4.81 33.65
CA LEU A 252 9.12 -4.13 33.96
C LEU A 252 7.93 -4.88 33.37
N SER A 253 6.93 -5.14 34.21
CA SER A 253 5.73 -5.92 33.86
C SER A 253 6.05 -7.22 33.10
N LEU A 254 6.97 -8.01 33.66
CA LEU A 254 7.29 -9.36 33.18
C LEU A 254 5.99 -10.17 32.92
N PHE A 255 5.99 -10.94 31.83
CA PHE A 255 4.82 -11.65 31.25
C PHE A 255 3.73 -10.76 30.61
N ALA A 256 3.89 -9.45 30.45
CA ALA A 256 2.92 -8.62 29.71
C ALA A 256 3.43 -8.23 28.32
N HIS A 257 2.69 -8.58 27.26
CA HIS A 257 3.06 -8.30 25.85
C HIS A 257 3.50 -6.85 25.64
N ASN A 258 2.66 -5.88 26.02
CA ASN A 258 2.93 -4.45 25.82
C ASN A 258 4.24 -3.96 26.45
N ALA A 259 4.68 -4.56 27.56
CA ALA A 259 5.92 -4.18 28.24
C ALA A 259 7.12 -4.98 27.74
N GLN A 260 6.94 -6.28 27.48
CA GLN A 260 8.01 -7.17 27.05
C GLN A 260 8.36 -6.98 25.57
N GLN A 261 7.40 -6.58 24.72
CA GLN A 261 7.66 -6.04 23.38
C GLN A 261 8.58 -4.82 23.42
N ILE A 262 8.31 -3.89 24.34
CA ILE A 262 9.16 -2.71 24.53
C ILE A 262 10.55 -3.13 25.03
N ALA A 263 10.64 -4.08 25.97
CA ALA A 263 11.92 -4.57 26.49
C ALA A 263 12.78 -5.26 25.40
N ALA A 264 12.19 -6.12 24.57
CA ALA A 264 12.86 -6.75 23.42
C ALA A 264 13.22 -5.74 22.32
N ALA A 265 12.42 -4.68 22.14
CA ALA A 265 12.71 -3.60 21.20
C ALA A 265 13.78 -2.62 21.68
N ASN A 266 13.93 -2.41 23.00
CA ASN A 266 14.74 -1.35 23.57
C ASN A 266 16.00 -1.82 24.31
N LEU A 267 16.11 -3.10 24.66
CA LEU A 267 17.21 -3.71 25.41
C LEU A 267 17.62 -2.90 26.64
N HIS A 268 16.60 -2.53 27.41
CA HIS A 268 16.70 -1.79 28.66
C HIS A 268 15.51 -2.21 29.52
N ALA A 269 15.55 -3.45 30.01
CA ALA A 269 14.40 -4.17 30.58
C ALA A 269 13.73 -3.47 31.79
N ASP A 270 14.48 -2.62 32.48
CA ASP A 270 14.09 -1.79 33.62
C ASP A 270 13.62 -0.36 33.22
N SER A 271 13.48 -0.06 31.91
CA SER A 271 12.99 1.25 31.43
C SER A 271 12.13 1.15 30.17
N LEU A 272 10.81 1.31 30.30
CA LEU A 272 9.88 1.33 29.14
C LEU A 272 10.00 2.62 28.29
N THR A 273 10.55 3.70 28.84
CA THR A 273 10.71 4.97 28.14
C THR A 273 11.94 5.01 27.24
N ALA A 274 12.96 4.19 27.51
CA ALA A 274 14.19 4.12 26.72
C ALA A 274 13.94 3.95 25.21
N LYS A 275 14.78 4.58 24.39
CA LYS A 275 14.79 4.51 22.92
C LYS A 275 15.04 3.08 22.41
N GLY A 276 14.76 2.77 21.15
CA GLY A 276 14.98 1.44 20.58
C GLY A 276 16.45 1.10 20.33
N VAL A 277 16.83 -0.18 20.34
CA VAL A 277 18.25 -0.56 20.13
C VAL A 277 18.75 -0.20 18.73
N MET A 278 17.97 -0.45 17.68
CA MET A 278 18.38 -0.07 16.31
C MET A 278 18.39 1.45 16.11
N GLY A 279 17.47 2.18 16.76
CA GLY A 279 17.49 3.65 16.76
C GLY A 279 18.73 4.24 17.45
N ARG A 280 19.18 3.65 18.57
CA ARG A 280 20.44 4.04 19.24
C ARG A 280 21.66 3.66 18.40
N LEU A 281 21.68 2.46 17.82
CA LEU A 281 22.75 1.99 16.91
C LEU A 281 22.90 2.88 15.67
N ALA A 282 21.79 3.22 15.01
CA ALA A 282 21.78 4.11 13.85
C ALA A 282 22.29 5.51 14.19
N HIS A 283 21.81 6.09 15.31
CA HIS A 283 22.30 7.38 15.80
C HIS A 283 23.80 7.35 16.13
N ALA A 284 24.28 6.31 16.81
CA ALA A 284 25.69 6.15 17.16
C ALA A 284 26.58 6.08 15.91
N LEU A 285 26.19 5.32 14.89
CA LEU A 285 26.92 5.21 13.62
C LEU A 285 26.90 6.50 12.80
N ALA A 286 25.76 7.18 12.74
CA ALA A 286 25.65 8.50 12.08
C ALA A 286 26.43 9.60 12.81
N SER A 287 26.82 9.38 14.07
CA SER A 287 27.56 10.35 14.91
C SER A 287 29.05 10.05 15.07
N GLN A 288 29.58 9.02 14.40
CA GLN A 288 31.03 8.76 14.38
C GLN A 288 31.79 9.80 13.54
N ASP A 289 33.12 9.81 13.63
CA ASP A 289 34.00 10.60 12.76
C ASP A 289 34.98 9.66 12.01
N PRO A 290 34.87 9.50 10.67
CA PRO A 290 33.84 10.06 9.81
C PRO A 290 32.46 9.41 10.07
N PRO A 291 31.34 10.11 9.85
CA PRO A 291 30.00 9.54 10.05
C PRO A 291 29.71 8.41 9.05
N TYR A 292 28.84 7.46 9.42
CA TYR A 292 28.29 6.49 8.48
C TYR A 292 27.05 7.03 7.77
N ARG A 293 26.87 6.66 6.50
CA ARG A 293 25.59 6.88 5.80
C ARG A 293 24.60 5.77 6.18
N VAL A 294 23.74 6.07 7.16
CA VAL A 294 22.79 5.12 7.76
C VAL A 294 21.37 5.30 7.22
N GLY A 295 20.73 4.21 6.79
CA GLY A 295 19.28 4.13 6.57
C GLY A 295 18.56 3.40 7.70
N SER A 296 17.36 3.85 8.02
CA SER A 296 16.49 3.24 9.03
C SER A 296 15.09 3.09 8.45
N TYR A 297 14.56 1.87 8.40
CA TYR A 297 13.32 1.54 7.69
C TYR A 297 12.43 0.63 8.52
N SER A 298 11.14 0.95 8.59
CA SER A 298 10.11 0.06 9.14
C SER A 298 9.12 -0.31 8.05
N ILE A 299 8.90 -1.61 7.82
CA ILE A 299 7.91 -2.08 6.85
C ILE A 299 6.53 -2.30 7.50
N ASP A 300 6.41 -2.05 8.81
CA ASP A 300 5.14 -2.06 9.55
C ASP A 300 5.09 -0.95 10.61
N GLY A 301 4.69 0.25 10.18
CA GLY A 301 4.35 1.36 11.09
C GLY A 301 5.50 1.92 11.96
N ASN A 302 5.16 2.79 12.91
CA ASN A 302 6.13 3.43 13.80
C ASN A 302 6.56 2.49 14.93
N GLN A 303 7.79 1.97 14.87
CA GLN A 303 8.21 0.87 15.73
C GLN A 303 9.23 1.27 16.80
N LYS A 304 9.05 0.76 18.02
CA LYS A 304 9.83 1.16 19.21
C LYS A 304 11.32 0.95 19.02
N ILE A 305 11.71 -0.15 18.37
CA ILE A 305 13.10 -0.57 18.14
C ILE A 305 13.91 0.39 17.25
N LEU A 306 13.23 1.15 16.39
CA LEU A 306 13.83 2.14 15.49
C LEU A 306 13.82 3.57 16.04
N GLN A 307 13.19 3.83 17.20
CA GLN A 307 13.19 5.16 17.81
C GLN A 307 14.59 5.49 18.33
N GLY A 308 15.26 6.50 17.78
CA GLY A 308 16.56 7.00 18.24
C GLY A 308 16.52 8.48 18.63
N ASP A 309 17.70 9.09 18.73
CA ASP A 309 17.90 10.55 18.86
C ASP A 309 18.49 11.17 17.58
N GLY A 310 18.63 10.39 16.50
CA GLY A 310 18.94 10.85 15.14
C GLY A 310 17.69 10.85 14.25
N GLU A 311 17.92 10.80 12.92
CA GLU A 311 16.89 10.76 11.88
C GLU A 311 15.77 9.73 12.18
N PRO A 312 14.48 10.09 11.99
CA PRO A 312 13.37 9.16 12.15
C PRO A 312 13.41 8.07 11.08
N ALA A 313 12.98 6.86 11.45
CA ALA A 313 12.89 5.76 10.49
C ALA A 313 11.80 5.98 9.44
N ARG A 314 12.12 5.63 8.20
CA ARG A 314 11.23 5.72 7.04
C ARG A 314 10.19 4.61 7.10
N ILE A 315 8.92 4.98 7.01
CA ILE A 315 7.81 4.03 7.08
C ILE A 315 7.45 3.60 5.67
N ILE A 316 7.57 2.30 5.41
CA ILE A 316 7.30 1.66 4.13
C ILE A 316 6.05 0.81 4.29
N ASN A 317 5.08 0.94 3.40
CA ASN A 317 3.97 0.02 3.29
C ASN A 317 4.42 -1.24 2.55
N ARG A 318 4.24 -2.43 3.16
CA ARG A 318 4.58 -3.72 2.56
C ARG A 318 4.03 -3.93 1.13
N LYS A 319 2.84 -3.40 0.80
CA LYS A 319 2.23 -3.52 -0.54
C LYS A 319 2.58 -2.34 -1.46
N SER A 320 2.39 -1.11 -0.99
CA SER A 320 2.44 0.09 -1.84
C SER A 320 3.76 0.88 -1.79
N GLY A 321 4.81 0.36 -1.15
CA GLY A 321 6.04 1.11 -0.95
C GLY A 321 5.80 2.34 -0.07
N ILE A 322 6.25 3.52 -0.47
CA ILE A 322 6.17 4.72 0.36
C ILE A 322 4.90 5.53 0.10
N ASP A 323 4.29 6.02 1.17
CA ASP A 323 3.19 6.99 1.10
C ASP A 323 3.74 8.35 0.66
N GLN A 324 3.62 8.65 -0.63
CA GLN A 324 3.81 9.98 -1.19
C GLN A 324 2.60 10.89 -0.95
N PHE A 325 2.81 12.20 -0.98
CA PHE A 325 1.76 13.19 -0.79
C PHE A 325 0.95 13.42 -2.07
N THR A 326 -0.36 13.15 -2.02
CA THR A 326 -1.26 13.12 -3.19
C THR A 326 -1.23 14.41 -4.03
N TYR A 327 -1.01 15.57 -3.41
CA TYR A 327 -0.99 16.87 -4.09
C TYR A 327 0.42 17.45 -4.24
N TYR A 328 1.48 16.64 -4.13
CA TYR A 328 2.86 17.14 -4.15
C TYR A 328 3.24 17.88 -5.44
N SER A 329 2.77 17.41 -6.59
CA SER A 329 2.96 18.09 -7.90
C SER A 329 2.32 19.47 -7.98
N THR A 330 1.35 19.79 -7.12
CA THR A 330 0.66 21.09 -7.07
C THR A 330 1.19 21.97 -5.94
N LEU A 331 1.49 21.39 -4.78
CA LEU A 331 1.77 22.14 -3.54
C LEU A 331 3.20 21.98 -3.02
N GLY A 332 4.03 21.10 -3.60
CA GLY A 332 5.35 20.74 -3.06
C GLY A 332 6.26 21.94 -2.81
N GLU A 333 6.35 22.89 -3.75
CA GLU A 333 7.12 24.11 -3.57
C GLU A 333 6.56 25.02 -2.46
N THR A 334 5.23 25.17 -2.38
CA THR A 334 4.59 25.96 -1.32
C THR A 334 4.78 25.29 0.05
N LEU A 335 4.68 23.97 0.12
CA LEU A 335 4.87 23.18 1.34
C LEU A 335 6.32 23.21 1.81
N ALA A 336 7.29 23.13 0.89
CA ALA A 336 8.70 23.35 1.18
C ALA A 336 8.95 24.78 1.69
N ASN A 337 8.28 25.79 1.15
CA ASN A 337 8.36 27.18 1.63
C ASN A 337 7.63 27.41 2.98
N LEU A 338 6.66 26.56 3.35
CA LEU A 338 6.04 26.54 4.68
C LEU A 338 6.95 25.85 5.71
N SER A 339 7.54 24.70 5.37
CA SER A 339 8.53 23.98 6.21
C SER A 339 9.96 24.53 6.13
N ALA A 340 10.17 25.63 5.39
CA ALA A 340 11.47 26.28 5.19
C ALA A 340 11.99 27.05 6.41
N THR A 341 11.11 27.55 7.28
CA THR A 341 11.48 28.56 8.28
C THR A 341 11.60 28.01 9.68
N ARG A 342 12.58 28.56 10.42
CA ARG A 342 12.75 28.25 11.84
C ARG A 342 11.75 29.01 12.71
N ALA A 343 11.21 28.33 13.72
CA ALA A 343 10.34 28.91 14.73
C ALA A 343 11.06 29.04 16.08
N ARG A 344 10.77 30.12 16.82
CA ARG A 344 11.20 30.25 18.23
C ARG A 344 10.39 29.37 19.17
N SER A 345 9.22 28.91 18.72
CA SER A 345 8.42 27.88 19.40
C SER A 345 9.02 26.51 19.11
N VAL A 346 9.45 25.79 20.15
CA VAL A 346 9.96 24.41 20.04
C VAL A 346 8.95 23.50 19.33
N PHE A 347 7.65 23.62 19.61
CA PHE A 347 6.63 22.79 18.96
C PHE A 347 6.49 23.07 17.46
N ALA A 348 6.55 24.35 17.07
CA ALA A 348 6.43 24.73 15.67
C ALA A 348 7.72 24.43 14.89
N GLU A 349 8.88 24.53 15.56
CA GLU A 349 10.18 24.13 15.02
C GLU A 349 10.21 22.62 14.77
N THR A 350 9.83 21.82 15.76
CA THR A 350 9.74 20.35 15.63
C THR A 350 8.78 19.96 14.52
N TYR A 351 7.58 20.54 14.47
CA TYR A 351 6.63 20.24 13.38
C TYR A 351 7.20 20.65 12.01
N GLY A 352 7.78 21.85 11.89
CA GLY A 352 8.36 22.34 10.65
C GLY A 352 9.52 21.47 10.14
N SER A 353 10.41 21.02 11.04
CA SER A 353 11.49 20.09 10.71
C SER A 353 10.94 18.75 10.25
N SER A 354 10.08 18.12 11.05
CA SER A 354 9.47 16.83 10.71
C SER A 354 8.60 16.87 9.44
N LEU A 355 8.04 18.04 9.08
CA LEU A 355 7.32 18.23 7.82
C LEU A 355 8.27 18.29 6.63
N GLY A 356 9.36 19.05 6.73
CA GLY A 356 10.41 19.11 5.69
C GLY A 356 11.05 17.75 5.45
N GLU A 357 11.51 17.10 6.53
CA GLU A 357 12.08 15.74 6.51
C GLU A 357 11.09 14.74 5.91
N ALA A 358 9.81 14.79 6.28
CA ALA A 358 8.81 13.86 5.77
C ALA A 358 8.64 13.95 4.24
N PHE A 359 8.63 15.16 3.65
CA PHE A 359 8.55 15.33 2.20
C PHE A 359 9.85 14.94 1.48
N GLU A 360 11.01 15.33 2.01
CA GLU A 360 12.30 14.94 1.41
C GLU A 360 12.44 13.41 1.37
N GLN A 361 12.05 12.74 2.46
CA GLN A 361 12.08 11.29 2.55
C GLN A 361 10.97 10.62 1.71
N SER A 362 9.73 11.10 1.71
CA SER A 362 8.63 10.43 0.99
C SER A 362 8.76 10.56 -0.52
N GLU A 363 9.01 11.77 -1.02
CA GLU A 363 8.93 12.06 -2.44
C GLU A 363 10.17 11.57 -3.19
N GLY A 364 11.36 11.77 -2.61
CA GLY A 364 12.62 11.31 -3.19
C GLY A 364 12.77 9.78 -3.19
N LEU A 365 12.39 9.12 -2.08
CA LEU A 365 12.49 7.67 -1.99
C LEU A 365 11.31 6.94 -2.65
N GLY A 366 10.11 7.53 -2.66
CA GLY A 366 8.90 6.88 -3.20
C GLY A 366 9.04 6.48 -4.66
N ALA A 367 9.34 7.43 -5.55
CA ALA A 367 9.54 7.15 -6.98
C ALA A 367 10.73 6.19 -7.22
N THR A 368 11.77 6.28 -6.40
CA THR A 368 12.91 5.37 -6.46
C THR A 368 12.49 3.93 -6.12
N LEU A 369 11.75 3.74 -5.02
CA LEU A 369 11.28 2.44 -4.55
C LEU A 369 10.21 1.83 -5.45
N GLU A 370 9.32 2.64 -6.04
CA GLU A 370 8.35 2.21 -7.05
C GLU A 370 9.04 1.63 -8.30
N SER A 371 10.16 2.24 -8.72
CA SER A 371 10.96 1.74 -9.84
C SER A 371 11.76 0.47 -9.51
N ALA A 372 12.04 0.21 -8.23
CA ALA A 372 12.87 -0.91 -7.81
C ALA A 372 12.15 -2.25 -7.97
N GLN A 373 12.77 -3.17 -8.71
CA GLN A 373 12.25 -4.51 -8.95
C GLN A 373 13.09 -5.56 -8.21
N VAL A 374 12.40 -6.61 -7.77
CA VAL A 374 12.98 -7.91 -7.41
C VAL A 374 13.07 -8.77 -8.68
N SER A 375 13.74 -9.92 -8.61
CA SER A 375 13.73 -10.88 -9.73
C SER A 375 12.36 -11.47 -10.03
N ASP A 376 12.16 -11.91 -11.28
CA ASP A 376 11.00 -12.69 -11.69
C ASP A 376 10.93 -14.01 -10.89
N GLU A 377 12.08 -14.62 -10.57
CA GLU A 377 12.16 -15.80 -9.72
C GLU A 377 11.67 -15.54 -8.29
N TYR A 378 12.04 -14.40 -7.68
CA TYR A 378 11.54 -13.99 -6.36
C TYR A 378 10.03 -13.70 -6.39
N ALA A 379 9.56 -12.97 -7.41
CA ALA A 379 8.14 -12.65 -7.58
C ALA A 379 7.31 -13.93 -7.77
N ALA A 380 7.79 -14.89 -8.56
CA ALA A 380 7.16 -16.18 -8.75
C ALA A 380 7.17 -17.04 -7.47
N ALA A 381 8.26 -17.05 -6.70
CA ALA A 381 8.33 -17.77 -5.42
C ALA A 381 7.30 -17.24 -4.41
N ASN A 382 7.22 -15.92 -4.25
CA ASN A 382 6.23 -15.29 -3.35
C ASN A 382 4.78 -15.58 -3.82
N ALA A 383 4.50 -15.45 -5.12
CA ALA A 383 3.18 -15.71 -5.67
C ALA A 383 2.76 -17.20 -5.62
N ALA A 384 3.72 -18.12 -5.64
CA ALA A 384 3.49 -19.55 -5.49
C ALA A 384 3.20 -19.99 -4.05
N TYR A 385 3.68 -19.23 -3.05
CA TYR A 385 3.34 -19.45 -1.64
C TYR A 385 1.98 -18.81 -1.29
N ASP A 386 1.93 -17.48 -1.24
CA ASP A 386 0.71 -16.69 -1.12
C ASP A 386 1.01 -15.23 -1.53
N PRO A 387 0.42 -14.71 -2.62
CA PRO A 387 0.59 -13.30 -3.01
C PRO A 387 0.09 -12.30 -1.95
N ASN A 388 -0.72 -12.75 -0.99
CA ASN A 388 -1.19 -11.94 0.13
C ASN A 388 -0.35 -12.03 1.41
N SER A 389 0.64 -12.93 1.47
CA SER A 389 1.52 -13.10 2.64
C SER A 389 2.12 -11.75 3.06
N GLN A 390 1.85 -11.38 4.30
CA GLN A 390 2.31 -10.10 4.82
C GLN A 390 3.82 -10.13 5.11
N LEU A 391 4.36 -11.30 5.44
CA LEU A 391 5.79 -11.46 5.68
C LEU A 391 6.60 -11.41 4.36
N CYS A 392 6.14 -12.09 3.32
CA CYS A 392 6.78 -12.09 2.00
C CYS A 392 6.78 -10.67 1.38
N GLN A 393 5.65 -9.97 1.45
CA GLN A 393 5.56 -8.55 1.04
C GLN A 393 6.52 -7.64 1.82
N GLN A 394 6.74 -7.90 3.12
CA GLN A 394 7.70 -7.12 3.91
C GLN A 394 9.14 -7.37 3.46
N PHE A 395 9.53 -8.63 3.26
CA PHE A 395 10.85 -8.99 2.75
C PHE A 395 11.09 -8.46 1.32
N GLU A 396 10.06 -8.33 0.49
CA GLU A 396 10.17 -7.73 -0.85
C GLU A 396 10.61 -6.27 -0.78
N GLN A 397 10.01 -5.47 0.12
CA GLN A 397 10.42 -4.07 0.32
C GLN A 397 11.85 -3.97 0.84
N VAL A 398 12.27 -4.88 1.73
CA VAL A 398 13.65 -4.97 2.22
C VAL A 398 14.61 -5.30 1.06
N ALA A 399 14.27 -6.28 0.22
CA ALA A 399 15.08 -6.66 -0.94
C ALA A 399 15.23 -5.49 -1.94
N LYS A 400 14.15 -4.76 -2.23
CA LYS A 400 14.16 -3.56 -3.09
C LYS A 400 15.07 -2.47 -2.53
N LEU A 401 14.97 -2.18 -1.23
CA LEU A 401 15.82 -1.16 -0.57
C LEU A 401 17.31 -1.56 -0.55
N ILE A 402 17.63 -2.83 -0.27
CA ILE A 402 19.00 -3.35 -0.38
C ILE A 402 19.51 -3.30 -1.83
N GLY A 403 18.64 -3.52 -2.83
CA GLY A 403 18.95 -3.34 -4.25
C GLY A 403 19.41 -1.91 -4.58
N LEU A 404 18.74 -0.91 -3.99
CA LEU A 404 19.02 0.52 -4.16
C LEU A 404 20.22 1.04 -3.35
N ARG A 405 20.83 0.22 -2.48
CA ARG A 405 21.90 0.64 -1.53
C ARG A 405 23.04 1.42 -2.19
N SER A 406 23.47 1.04 -3.39
CA SER A 406 24.64 1.67 -4.05
C SER A 406 24.27 2.91 -4.87
N ASN A 407 23.02 3.02 -5.31
CA ASN A 407 22.50 4.13 -6.11
C ASN A 407 20.95 4.08 -6.09
N PRO A 408 20.25 5.15 -5.72
CA PRO A 408 20.73 6.46 -5.27
C PRO A 408 20.98 6.56 -3.76
N LEU A 409 20.80 5.47 -3.00
CA LEU A 409 20.84 5.56 -1.53
C LEU A 409 22.26 5.77 -0.98
N GLU A 410 23.28 5.25 -1.67
CA GLU A 410 24.69 5.19 -1.27
C GLU A 410 24.86 4.83 0.23
N ALA A 411 24.01 3.92 0.71
CA ALA A 411 23.97 3.49 2.08
C ALA A 411 25.22 2.67 2.43
N GLU A 412 25.77 2.90 3.61
CA GLU A 412 26.80 2.05 4.21
C GLU A 412 26.19 1.11 5.24
N ARG A 413 25.10 1.51 5.91
CA ARG A 413 24.46 0.77 7.00
C ARG A 413 22.95 0.91 6.92
N ASP A 414 22.21 -0.18 6.81
CA ASP A 414 20.75 -0.14 6.91
C ASP A 414 20.19 -1.00 8.04
N VAL A 415 19.27 -0.44 8.83
CA VAL A 415 18.47 -1.19 9.78
C VAL A 415 17.03 -1.29 9.30
N PHE A 416 16.52 -2.52 9.19
CA PHE A 416 15.17 -2.83 8.76
C PHE A 416 14.39 -3.48 9.91
N TYR A 417 13.17 -3.01 10.14
CA TYR A 417 12.18 -3.73 10.94
C TYR A 417 11.13 -4.37 10.06
N VAL A 418 10.93 -5.66 10.27
CA VAL A 418 9.82 -6.46 9.73
C VAL A 418 9.20 -7.27 10.87
N GLN A 419 7.96 -7.69 10.72
CA GLN A 419 7.26 -8.48 11.75
C GLN A 419 6.52 -9.67 11.20
N HIS A 420 6.36 -10.67 12.06
CA HIS A 420 5.49 -11.81 11.89
C HIS A 420 4.59 -11.94 13.12
N SER A 421 3.29 -12.07 12.92
CA SER A 421 2.28 -11.89 13.97
C SER A 421 1.38 -13.11 14.10
N GLY A 422 0.89 -13.36 15.33
CA GLY A 422 -0.01 -14.48 15.63
C GLY A 422 0.56 -15.51 16.60
N PHE A 423 1.68 -15.22 17.26
CA PHE A 423 2.31 -16.15 18.21
C PHE A 423 1.65 -16.18 19.59
N ASP A 424 0.58 -15.41 19.83
CA ASP A 424 -0.16 -15.44 21.11
C ASP A 424 -1.09 -16.67 21.20
N THR A 425 -0.48 -17.85 21.22
CA THR A 425 -1.13 -19.14 21.02
C THR A 425 -1.71 -19.74 22.30
N HIS A 426 -2.65 -19.04 22.93
CA HIS A 426 -3.43 -19.59 24.05
C HIS A 426 -4.33 -20.78 23.66
N SER A 427 -4.57 -20.96 22.37
CA SER A 427 -5.18 -22.13 21.75
C SER A 427 -4.46 -22.48 20.45
N ASP A 428 -4.49 -23.76 20.06
CA ASP A 428 -3.94 -24.29 18.81
C ASP A 428 -2.47 -23.92 18.54
N ALA A 429 -1.64 -24.02 19.59
CA ALA A 429 -0.22 -23.66 19.51
C ALA A 429 0.58 -24.52 18.54
N GLY A 430 0.15 -25.76 18.26
CA GLY A 430 0.75 -26.61 17.23
C GLY A 430 0.42 -26.12 15.81
N GLY A 431 -0.86 -26.09 15.44
CA GLY A 431 -1.30 -25.74 14.09
C GLY A 431 -0.90 -24.31 13.68
N ILE A 432 -1.02 -23.34 14.60
CA ILE A 432 -0.59 -21.97 14.34
C ILE A 432 0.93 -21.88 14.18
N LEU A 433 1.73 -22.63 14.96
CA LEU A 433 3.18 -22.63 14.78
C LEU A 433 3.61 -23.28 13.46
N ASP A 434 2.94 -24.36 13.03
CA ASP A 434 3.11 -24.94 11.70
C ASP A 434 2.90 -23.90 10.59
N GLU A 435 1.73 -23.24 10.56
CA GLU A 435 1.41 -22.20 9.59
C GLU A 435 2.46 -21.07 9.60
N LYS A 436 2.81 -20.57 10.79
CA LYS A 436 3.71 -19.42 10.93
C LYS A 436 5.16 -19.77 10.61
N MET A 437 5.62 -21.00 10.87
CA MET A 437 6.94 -21.46 10.48
C MET A 437 7.02 -21.81 8.99
N GLU A 438 5.93 -22.24 8.37
CA GLU A 438 5.85 -22.43 6.91
C GLU A 438 5.91 -21.07 6.16
N GLU A 439 5.15 -20.06 6.61
CA GLU A 439 5.25 -18.68 6.09
C GLU A 439 6.66 -18.11 6.28
N PHE A 440 7.25 -18.29 7.47
CA PHE A 440 8.63 -17.89 7.74
C PHE A 440 9.60 -18.53 6.74
N ASN A 441 9.53 -19.85 6.57
CA ASN A 441 10.46 -20.60 5.74
C ASN A 441 10.38 -20.21 4.26
N ALA A 442 9.16 -20.07 3.73
CA ALA A 442 8.94 -19.66 2.33
C ALA A 442 9.47 -18.23 2.07
N CYS A 443 9.08 -17.25 2.90
CA CYS A 443 9.44 -15.85 2.69
C CYS A 443 10.93 -15.58 2.93
N VAL A 444 11.54 -16.26 3.92
CA VAL A 444 12.98 -16.19 4.17
C VAL A 444 13.76 -16.87 3.04
N GLY A 445 13.35 -18.06 2.57
CA GLY A 445 14.03 -18.74 1.46
C GLY A 445 14.04 -17.92 0.17
N ALA A 446 12.90 -17.31 -0.19
CA ALA A 446 12.84 -16.37 -1.30
C ALA A 446 13.80 -15.18 -1.10
N PHE A 447 13.79 -14.56 0.08
CA PHE A 447 14.68 -13.43 0.40
C PHE A 447 16.17 -13.81 0.33
N VAL A 448 16.54 -14.94 0.89
CA VAL A 448 17.91 -15.49 0.84
C VAL A 448 18.34 -15.73 -0.60
N ALA A 449 17.48 -16.34 -1.43
CA ALA A 449 17.77 -16.56 -2.85
C ALA A 449 18.01 -15.24 -3.60
N GLU A 450 17.18 -14.21 -3.36
CA GLU A 450 17.35 -12.88 -3.97
C GLU A 450 18.62 -12.16 -3.48
N MET A 451 18.98 -12.28 -2.21
CA MET A 451 20.23 -11.71 -1.67
C MET A 451 21.47 -12.46 -2.18
N LYS A 452 21.41 -13.79 -2.33
CA LYS A 452 22.46 -14.59 -2.98
C LYS A 452 22.61 -14.20 -4.46
N ARG A 453 21.49 -14.05 -5.19
CA ARG A 453 21.45 -13.64 -6.61
C ARG A 453 22.00 -12.23 -6.85
N THR A 454 21.71 -11.28 -5.96
CA THR A 454 22.17 -9.88 -6.06
C THR A 454 23.56 -9.63 -5.46
N GLY A 455 24.22 -10.68 -4.95
CA GLY A 455 25.57 -10.59 -4.38
C GLY A 455 25.63 -9.84 -3.05
N THR A 456 24.53 -9.81 -2.28
CA THR A 456 24.38 -9.07 -1.03
C THR A 456 24.28 -9.96 0.20
N TRP A 457 24.15 -11.28 0.06
CA TRP A 457 23.95 -12.19 1.20
C TRP A 457 25.03 -12.05 2.29
N GLU A 458 26.29 -11.85 1.89
CA GLU A 458 27.44 -11.58 2.77
C GLU A 458 27.39 -10.22 3.51
N GLN A 459 26.41 -9.39 3.19
CA GLN A 459 26.22 -8.05 3.75
C GLN A 459 24.96 -7.98 4.64
N VAL A 460 24.15 -9.04 4.71
CA VAL A 460 22.85 -9.04 5.38
C VAL A 460 22.85 -9.96 6.58
N THR A 461 22.19 -9.57 7.67
CA THR A 461 21.86 -10.46 8.78
C THR A 461 20.43 -10.23 9.24
N VAL A 462 19.58 -11.25 9.06
CA VAL A 462 18.26 -11.33 9.67
C VAL A 462 18.42 -11.82 11.10
N VAL A 463 17.78 -11.19 12.07
CA VAL A 463 17.77 -11.63 13.48
C VAL A 463 16.33 -11.66 14.00
N THR A 464 15.95 -12.74 14.67
CA THR A 464 14.62 -12.85 15.28
C THR A 464 14.59 -12.22 16.68
N LEU A 465 13.46 -11.62 17.01
CA LEU A 465 13.12 -11.19 18.37
C LEU A 465 11.71 -11.65 18.70
N SER A 466 11.38 -11.68 19.99
CA SER A 466 10.02 -11.90 20.47
C SER A 466 9.86 -11.28 21.86
N ASP A 467 8.62 -11.04 22.28
CA ASP A 467 8.27 -10.51 23.60
C ASP A 467 8.94 -11.36 24.71
N PHE A 468 8.82 -12.68 24.57
CA PHE A 468 9.29 -13.73 25.46
C PHE A 468 9.13 -15.09 24.75
N GLY A 469 9.61 -16.19 25.36
CA GLY A 469 9.15 -17.53 24.99
C GLY A 469 7.75 -17.85 25.55
N ARG A 470 7.04 -18.81 24.95
CA ARG A 470 5.84 -19.43 25.58
C ARG A 470 6.24 -20.46 26.65
N THR A 471 5.27 -20.86 27.48
CA THR A 471 5.46 -21.90 28.50
C THR A 471 5.80 -23.26 27.90
N LEU A 472 6.78 -23.96 28.48
CA LEU A 472 7.03 -25.37 28.18
C LEU A 472 5.81 -26.26 28.45
N THR A 473 5.02 -25.98 29.49
CA THR A 473 3.81 -26.74 29.80
C THR A 473 2.64 -26.34 28.91
N TRP A 474 1.93 -27.34 28.37
CA TRP A 474 0.63 -27.16 27.70
C TRP A 474 -0.47 -26.76 28.70
N ASN A 475 -1.37 -25.85 28.31
CA ASN A 475 -2.51 -25.40 29.13
C ASN A 475 -3.82 -26.19 28.86
N GLY A 476 -3.77 -27.22 28.00
CA GLY A 476 -4.93 -28.00 27.56
C GLY A 476 -5.58 -27.51 26.25
N ARG A 477 -5.13 -26.37 25.71
CA ARG A 477 -5.52 -25.84 24.38
C ARG A 477 -4.36 -25.26 23.58
N GLY A 478 -3.39 -24.67 24.26
CA GLY A 478 -2.18 -24.05 23.71
C GLY A 478 -1.16 -23.81 24.82
N THR A 479 -0.44 -22.69 24.77
CA THR A 479 0.54 -22.31 25.79
C THR A 479 0.20 -20.95 26.42
N ASP A 480 0.88 -20.59 27.50
CA ASP A 480 0.76 -19.29 28.14
C ASP A 480 2.06 -18.49 28.02
N HIS A 481 2.06 -17.24 28.50
CA HIS A 481 3.24 -16.37 28.52
C HIS A 481 4.33 -16.96 29.43
N ALA A 482 5.58 -16.98 28.97
CA ALA A 482 6.75 -17.27 29.78
C ALA A 482 7.80 -16.14 29.68
N TRP A 483 9.08 -16.47 29.75
CA TRP A 483 10.16 -15.50 29.87
C TRP A 483 11.29 -15.83 28.90
N ALA A 484 12.12 -16.83 29.19
CA ALA A 484 13.15 -17.27 28.26
C ALA A 484 12.59 -18.06 27.07
N GLY A 485 13.25 -17.93 25.93
CA GLY A 485 13.03 -18.74 24.73
C GLY A 485 14.31 -18.92 23.92
N HIS A 486 14.15 -19.24 22.64
CA HIS A 486 15.23 -19.41 21.66
C HIS A 486 15.06 -18.43 20.50
N GLN A 487 16.16 -18.00 19.89
CA GLN A 487 16.20 -17.03 18.80
C GLN A 487 17.13 -17.51 17.68
N MET A 488 17.05 -16.86 16.52
CA MET A 488 17.79 -17.23 15.32
C MET A 488 18.44 -15.98 14.68
N ALA A 489 19.60 -16.15 14.07
CA ALA A 489 20.15 -15.18 13.11
C ALA A 489 20.56 -15.90 11.83
N LEU A 490 20.27 -15.30 10.68
CA LEU A 490 20.52 -15.85 9.34
C LEU A 490 21.28 -14.81 8.50
N GLY A 491 22.37 -15.18 7.85
CA GLY A 491 23.18 -14.23 7.07
C GLY A 491 24.44 -14.87 6.49
N GLY A 492 24.91 -14.39 5.32
CA GLY A 492 26.07 -14.97 4.64
C GLY A 492 27.36 -14.83 5.42
N ALA A 493 27.57 -13.67 6.06
CA ALA A 493 28.75 -13.41 6.88
C ALA A 493 28.76 -14.12 8.25
N LEU A 494 27.78 -14.96 8.58
CA LEU A 494 27.82 -15.77 9.79
C LEU A 494 28.86 -16.89 9.68
N LYS A 495 29.49 -17.24 10.80
CA LYS A 495 30.54 -18.27 10.91
C LYS A 495 30.03 -19.60 11.49
N SER A 496 28.72 -19.79 11.52
CA SER A 496 28.08 -20.61 12.55
C SER A 496 27.04 -21.54 11.97
N GLY A 497 27.31 -22.85 12.04
CA GLY A 497 26.30 -23.86 12.35
C GLY A 497 26.41 -24.23 13.83
N GLN A 498 26.09 -23.28 14.71
CA GLN A 498 26.25 -23.38 16.18
C GLN A 498 24.97 -23.00 16.93
N VAL A 499 24.83 -23.53 18.15
CA VAL A 499 23.85 -23.07 19.14
C VAL A 499 24.60 -22.33 20.24
N PHE A 500 24.47 -21.00 20.26
CA PHE A 500 25.03 -20.12 21.29
C PHE A 500 24.14 -20.08 22.54
N GLY A 501 24.74 -19.74 23.69
CA GLY A 501 24.06 -19.82 24.98
C GLY A 501 23.84 -21.27 25.43
N GLU A 502 23.43 -21.47 26.68
CA GLU A 502 23.14 -22.81 27.21
C GLU A 502 21.66 -23.18 27.03
N TYR A 503 21.38 -24.29 26.32
CA TYR A 503 20.04 -24.88 26.34
C TYR A 503 19.74 -25.49 27.73
N PRO A 504 18.56 -25.27 28.33
CA PRO A 504 18.27 -25.73 29.69
C PRO A 504 18.41 -27.25 29.87
N ARG A 505 19.24 -27.68 30.83
CA ARG A 505 19.53 -29.11 31.13
C ARG A 505 18.49 -29.84 31.99
N ASP A 506 17.45 -29.14 32.44
CA ASP A 506 16.30 -29.73 33.12
C ASP A 506 15.06 -28.95 32.67
N LEU A 507 14.10 -29.64 32.04
CA LEU A 507 12.86 -29.00 31.54
C LEU A 507 11.69 -29.19 32.51
N ARG A 508 11.84 -30.08 33.50
CA ARG A 508 10.77 -30.45 34.43
C ARG A 508 10.48 -29.35 35.44
N GLU A 509 9.24 -29.31 35.91
CA GLU A 509 8.83 -28.43 37.00
C GLU A 509 9.13 -29.08 38.36
N THR A 510 10.39 -29.00 38.78
CA THR A 510 10.86 -29.49 40.08
C THR A 510 11.41 -28.36 40.95
N ASP A 511 11.52 -28.58 42.26
CA ASP A 511 12.25 -27.65 43.14
C ASP A 511 13.76 -27.67 42.89
N ALA A 512 14.31 -28.78 42.39
CA ALA A 512 15.72 -28.90 42.02
C ALA A 512 16.09 -28.09 40.77
N ASN A 513 15.16 -27.92 39.82
CA ASN A 513 15.37 -27.13 38.61
C ASN A 513 15.68 -25.66 38.98
N PRO A 514 16.87 -25.11 38.70
CA PRO A 514 17.24 -23.76 39.10
C PRO A 514 16.66 -22.65 38.21
N LEU A 515 16.15 -23.00 37.01
CA LEU A 515 15.63 -22.05 36.03
C LEU A 515 14.10 -21.99 36.01
N ASN A 516 13.41 -23.11 36.27
CA ASN A 516 11.95 -23.18 36.18
C ASN A 516 11.26 -22.52 37.40
N ILE A 517 10.64 -21.36 37.20
CA ILE A 517 9.89 -20.60 38.21
C ILE A 517 8.40 -20.98 38.31
N GLY A 518 8.00 -22.05 37.63
CA GLY A 518 6.66 -22.64 37.65
C GLY A 518 5.91 -22.45 36.33
N ARG A 519 4.99 -23.37 36.03
CA ARG A 519 4.24 -23.51 34.76
C ARG A 519 5.15 -23.53 33.52
N GLY A 520 6.26 -24.27 33.60
CA GLY A 520 7.24 -24.36 32.51
C GLY A 520 7.84 -23.01 32.07
N ARG A 521 7.94 -22.03 32.99
CA ARG A 521 8.55 -20.72 32.74
C ARG A 521 10.00 -20.73 33.18
N LEU A 522 10.94 -20.58 32.24
CA LEU A 522 12.37 -20.59 32.54
C LEU A 522 12.94 -19.17 32.66
N ILE A 523 13.86 -18.98 33.60
CA ILE A 523 14.69 -17.78 33.72
C ILE A 523 15.74 -17.79 32.59
N PRO A 524 15.92 -16.68 31.84
CA PRO A 524 16.97 -16.58 30.84
C PRO A 524 18.37 -16.65 31.48
N THR A 525 19.28 -17.39 30.86
CA THR A 525 20.72 -17.35 31.19
C THR A 525 21.46 -16.33 30.32
N MET A 526 20.94 -16.09 29.11
CA MET A 526 21.47 -15.13 28.15
C MET A 526 20.54 -13.90 28.05
N PRO A 527 21.03 -12.66 28.23
CA PRO A 527 20.28 -11.45 27.96
C PRO A 527 20.24 -11.17 26.44
N TRP A 528 19.28 -10.38 25.98
CA TRP A 528 19.23 -9.91 24.59
C TRP A 528 20.51 -9.19 24.15
N GLU A 529 21.14 -8.46 25.06
CA GLU A 529 22.43 -7.81 24.92
C GLU A 529 23.52 -8.76 24.42
N GLY A 530 23.44 -10.06 24.73
CA GLY A 530 24.40 -11.05 24.26
C GLY A 530 24.39 -11.28 22.75
N ILE A 531 23.23 -11.15 22.10
CA ILE A 531 23.12 -11.20 20.62
C ILE A 531 23.51 -9.83 20.03
N TRP A 532 22.96 -8.77 20.61
CA TRP A 532 23.08 -7.43 20.04
C TRP A 532 24.46 -6.80 20.18
N HIS A 533 25.29 -7.27 21.12
CA HIS A 533 26.69 -6.88 21.21
C HIS A 533 27.48 -7.29 19.96
N ALA A 534 27.39 -8.55 19.54
CA ALA A 534 28.01 -9.03 18.30
C ALA A 534 27.48 -8.30 17.06
N LEU A 535 26.16 -8.07 16.98
CA LEU A 535 25.54 -7.32 15.88
C LEU A 535 26.09 -5.88 15.81
N ALA A 536 26.12 -5.14 16.92
CA ALA A 536 26.61 -3.77 16.96
C ALA A 536 28.11 -3.66 16.64
N GLN A 537 28.93 -4.59 17.12
CA GLN A 537 30.35 -4.70 16.75
C GLN A 537 30.52 -4.95 15.25
N TRP A 538 29.81 -5.94 14.69
CA TRP A 538 29.83 -6.21 13.25
C TRP A 538 29.34 -5.02 12.42
N PHE A 539 28.37 -4.26 12.92
CA PHE A 539 27.89 -3.03 12.29
C PHE A 539 28.87 -1.85 12.38
N GLY A 540 29.98 -1.96 13.12
CA GLY A 540 31.03 -0.92 13.17
C GLY A 540 31.08 -0.13 14.48
N VAL A 541 30.52 -0.64 15.57
CA VAL A 541 30.67 -0.04 16.91
C VAL A 541 31.62 -0.89 17.75
N SER A 542 32.90 -0.52 17.73
CA SER A 542 33.96 -1.15 18.53
C SER A 542 34.29 -0.40 19.83
N ASP A 543 33.90 0.87 19.94
CA ASP A 543 34.13 1.68 21.14
C ASP A 543 33.21 1.26 22.30
N ALA A 544 33.80 1.09 23.49
CA ALA A 544 33.13 0.54 24.65
C ALA A 544 32.16 1.54 25.32
N ASP A 545 32.41 2.84 25.24
CA ASP A 545 31.50 3.85 25.81
C ASP A 545 30.29 4.09 24.89
N THR A 546 30.51 4.09 23.58
CA THR A 546 29.46 4.04 22.56
C THR A 546 28.62 2.77 22.70
N MET A 547 29.23 1.61 22.93
CA MET A 547 28.49 0.37 23.17
C MET A 547 27.55 0.45 24.39
N LYS A 548 27.93 1.17 25.46
CA LYS A 548 27.06 1.39 26.63
C LYS A 548 25.85 2.26 26.32
N THR A 549 25.92 3.18 25.34
CA THR A 549 24.73 3.94 24.93
C THR A 549 23.78 3.06 24.11
N ILE A 550 24.33 2.16 23.29
CA ILE A 550 23.55 1.21 22.49
C ILE A 550 22.96 0.08 23.34
N LEU A 551 23.68 -0.42 24.36
CA LEU A 551 23.27 -1.50 25.25
C LEU A 551 23.41 -1.09 26.73
N PRO A 552 22.45 -0.32 27.29
CA PRO A 552 22.58 0.29 28.61
C PRO A 552 22.89 -0.68 29.74
N ASN A 553 22.29 -1.87 29.75
CA ASN A 553 22.49 -2.86 30.82
C ASN A 553 23.70 -3.78 30.62
N LEU A 554 24.43 -3.67 29.50
CA LEU A 554 25.58 -4.54 29.19
C LEU A 554 26.60 -4.63 30.34
N HIS A 555 26.82 -3.52 31.04
CA HIS A 555 27.75 -3.43 32.19
C HIS A 555 27.34 -4.25 33.43
N ARG A 556 26.12 -4.83 33.46
CA ARG A 556 25.59 -5.63 34.57
C ARG A 556 25.76 -7.14 34.35
N PHE A 557 26.25 -7.55 33.18
CA PHE A 557 26.38 -8.94 32.78
C PHE A 557 27.86 -9.36 32.74
N ASP A 558 28.17 -10.56 33.22
CA ASP A 558 29.50 -11.15 33.02
C ASP A 558 29.59 -11.68 31.58
N PRO A 559 30.61 -11.29 30.79
CA PRO A 559 30.67 -11.68 29.38
C PRO A 559 30.66 -13.19 29.13
N VAL A 560 31.21 -13.99 30.04
CA VAL A 560 31.30 -15.46 29.88
C VAL A 560 30.05 -16.12 30.46
N ALA A 561 29.72 -15.83 31.72
CA ALA A 561 28.62 -16.49 32.43
C ALA A 561 27.22 -16.07 31.95
N ASN A 562 27.11 -14.95 31.22
CA ASN A 562 25.87 -14.51 30.58
C ASN A 562 25.93 -14.55 29.04
N HIS A 563 26.92 -15.24 28.47
CA HIS A 563 27.04 -15.48 27.03
C HIS A 563 26.97 -14.20 26.17
N ILE A 564 27.77 -13.18 26.51
CA ILE A 564 27.88 -11.98 25.67
C ILE A 564 28.76 -12.30 24.47
N ILE A 565 28.16 -12.34 23.28
CA ILE A 565 28.84 -12.78 22.05
C ILE A 565 29.57 -11.60 21.42
N THR A 566 30.79 -11.82 20.93
CA THR A 566 31.54 -10.84 20.14
C THR A 566 31.35 -11.05 18.63
N ALA A 567 31.63 -10.02 17.83
CA ALA A 567 31.55 -10.15 16.38
C ALA A 567 32.44 -11.27 15.83
N GLU A 568 33.62 -11.49 16.41
CA GLU A 568 34.58 -12.53 16.01
C GLU A 568 34.10 -13.96 16.30
N GLN A 569 33.14 -14.12 17.22
CA GLN A 569 32.53 -15.42 17.52
C GLN A 569 31.36 -15.75 16.59
N LEU A 570 30.60 -14.73 16.17
CA LEU A 570 29.37 -14.91 15.39
C LEU A 570 29.58 -14.78 13.88
N PHE A 571 30.50 -13.91 13.45
CA PHE A 571 30.72 -13.57 12.05
C PHE A 571 32.10 -14.02 11.56
N GLU A 572 32.21 -14.24 10.25
CA GLU A 572 33.50 -14.42 9.62
C GLU A 572 34.35 -13.15 9.71
N ALA A 573 35.67 -13.35 9.81
CA ALA A 573 36.61 -12.24 9.78
C ALA A 573 36.47 -11.51 8.44
N ALA A 574 36.26 -10.20 8.48
CA ALA A 574 35.95 -9.41 7.29
C ALA A 574 36.98 -9.71 6.18
N PRO A 575 36.55 -10.14 4.97
CA PRO A 575 37.49 -10.44 3.90
C PRO A 575 38.28 -9.18 3.56
N PRO A 576 39.59 -9.30 3.26
CA PRO A 576 40.39 -8.15 2.87
C PRO A 576 39.72 -7.49 1.67
N SER A 577 39.49 -6.18 1.75
CA SER A 577 38.83 -5.44 0.68
C SER A 577 39.55 -5.71 -0.64
N PRO A 578 38.83 -6.05 -1.74
CA PRO A 578 39.48 -6.14 -3.04
C PRO A 578 40.20 -4.82 -3.31
N PRO A 579 41.43 -4.84 -3.85
CA PRO A 579 42.21 -3.63 -4.03
C PRO A 579 41.40 -2.65 -4.87
N VAL A 580 41.18 -1.45 -4.33
CA VAL A 580 40.55 -0.35 -5.06
C VAL A 580 41.31 -0.20 -6.38
N PRO A 581 40.67 -0.38 -7.55
CA PRO A 581 41.35 -0.17 -8.82
C PRO A 581 41.88 1.27 -8.82
N PRO A 582 43.15 1.50 -9.18
CA PRO A 582 43.75 2.83 -9.09
C PRO A 582 42.88 3.80 -9.89
N PRO A 583 42.61 5.01 -9.36
CA PRO A 583 41.77 5.98 -10.05
C PRO A 583 42.33 6.19 -11.45
N SER A 584 41.48 5.96 -12.47
CA SER A 584 41.85 6.19 -13.87
C SER A 584 42.48 7.58 -13.99
N PRO A 585 43.69 7.70 -14.56
CA PRO A 585 44.41 8.96 -14.56
C PRO A 585 43.54 10.04 -15.20
N SER A 586 43.32 11.13 -14.46
CA SER A 586 42.51 12.24 -14.93
C SER A 586 43.05 12.74 -16.27
N PRO A 587 42.20 12.94 -17.30
CA PRO A 587 42.67 13.49 -18.57
C PRO A 587 43.31 14.86 -18.31
N PRO A 588 44.43 15.19 -18.97
CA PRO A 588 45.15 16.43 -18.72
C PRO A 588 44.25 17.65 -19.00
N PRO A 589 44.40 18.75 -18.23
CA PRO A 589 43.56 19.92 -18.37
C PRO A 589 43.66 20.50 -19.79
N ALA A 590 42.52 20.72 -20.43
CA ALA A 590 42.45 21.32 -21.75
C ALA A 590 43.01 22.76 -21.71
N PRO A 591 43.77 23.19 -22.74
CA PRO A 591 44.27 24.56 -22.82
C PRO A 591 43.13 25.57 -22.95
N PRO A 592 43.29 26.81 -22.44
CA PRO A 592 42.22 27.80 -22.45
C PRO A 592 41.81 28.18 -23.87
N ALA A 593 40.50 28.15 -24.13
CA ALA A 593 39.94 28.51 -25.43
C ALA A 593 40.05 30.03 -25.70
N PRO A 594 40.37 30.45 -26.93
CA PRO A 594 40.32 31.86 -27.32
C PRO A 594 38.88 32.39 -27.36
N PRO A 595 38.66 33.72 -27.27
CA PRO A 595 37.32 34.30 -27.21
C PRO A 595 36.53 34.05 -28.51
N LEU A 596 35.28 33.62 -28.35
CA LEU A 596 34.37 33.31 -29.45
C LEU A 596 33.80 34.57 -30.11
N SER A 597 33.98 34.68 -31.42
CA SER A 597 33.22 35.58 -32.30
C SER A 597 31.76 35.10 -32.46
N PRO A 598 30.80 35.99 -32.85
CA PRO A 598 29.40 35.59 -33.03
C PRO A 598 29.24 34.54 -34.14
N PRO A 599 28.39 33.51 -33.95
CA PRO A 599 28.23 32.43 -34.92
C PRO A 599 27.34 32.83 -36.10
N THR A 600 27.89 32.77 -37.31
CA THR A 600 27.13 32.76 -38.56
C THR A 600 26.46 31.39 -38.73
N MET A 601 25.17 31.35 -39.11
CA MET A 601 24.46 30.08 -39.35
C MET A 601 25.08 29.28 -40.51
N PRO A 602 25.35 27.96 -40.33
CA PRO A 602 25.70 27.07 -41.44
C PRO A 602 24.46 26.64 -42.25
N PRO A 603 24.63 26.25 -43.53
CA PRO A 603 23.54 25.74 -44.35
C PRO A 603 23.05 24.34 -43.89
N PRO A 604 21.79 23.96 -44.19
CA PRO A 604 21.23 22.69 -43.73
C PRO A 604 21.93 21.47 -44.34
N PRO A 605 22.05 20.35 -43.59
CA PRO A 605 22.71 19.14 -44.05
C PRO A 605 21.92 18.44 -45.16
N LYS A 606 22.64 17.74 -46.04
CA LYS A 606 22.06 16.86 -47.07
C LYS A 606 21.44 15.62 -46.44
N SER A 607 20.29 15.19 -46.96
CA SER A 607 19.54 14.02 -46.49
C SER A 607 20.36 12.70 -46.57
N PRO A 608 20.12 11.72 -45.68
CA PRO A 608 20.73 10.39 -45.77
C PRO A 608 20.25 9.60 -47.00
N PRO A 609 20.96 8.51 -47.40
CA PRO A 609 20.48 7.60 -48.44
C PRO A 609 19.18 6.91 -48.00
N GLN A 610 18.20 6.80 -48.89
CA GLN A 610 16.97 6.06 -48.60
C GLN A 610 17.21 4.53 -48.69
N PRO A 611 16.53 3.71 -47.86
CA PRO A 611 16.49 2.26 -48.05
C PRO A 611 15.84 1.87 -49.38
N ASN A 612 16.22 0.71 -49.92
CA ASN A 612 15.63 0.13 -51.14
C ASN A 612 14.21 -0.42 -50.90
N MET A 613 13.24 0.48 -50.69
CA MET A 613 11.81 0.17 -50.65
C MET A 613 11.09 0.73 -51.89
N PRO A 614 9.98 0.11 -52.34
CA PRO A 614 9.07 0.76 -53.28
C PRO A 614 8.55 2.08 -52.69
N PRO A 615 8.21 3.08 -53.52
CA PRO A 615 7.78 4.40 -53.06
C PRO A 615 6.59 4.30 -52.10
N PRO A 616 6.50 5.20 -51.10
CA PRO A 616 5.46 5.12 -50.08
C PRO A 616 4.05 5.14 -50.69
N PRO A 617 3.08 4.42 -50.07
CA PRO A 617 1.69 4.47 -50.49
C PRO A 617 1.19 5.91 -50.62
N SER A 618 0.32 6.18 -51.58
CA SER A 618 -0.10 7.55 -51.94
C SER A 618 -0.75 8.35 -50.80
N HIS A 619 -1.15 7.68 -49.72
CA HIS A 619 -1.70 8.24 -48.48
C HIS A 619 -0.65 8.47 -47.37
N CYS A 620 0.55 7.86 -47.44
CA CYS A 620 1.68 8.10 -46.53
C CYS A 620 2.58 9.23 -47.06
N ARG A 621 2.18 10.50 -46.89
CA ARG A 621 2.91 11.68 -47.43
C ARG A 621 3.68 12.52 -46.40
N GLY A 622 3.72 12.12 -45.14
CA GLY A 622 4.52 12.79 -44.11
C GLY A 622 6.01 12.41 -44.16
N PRO A 623 6.88 13.09 -43.38
CA PRO A 623 8.24 12.62 -43.14
C PRO A 623 8.26 11.27 -42.41
N ILE A 624 9.28 10.46 -42.68
CA ILE A 624 9.55 9.20 -41.95
C ILE A 624 9.86 9.54 -40.49
N MET A 625 9.14 8.92 -39.57
CA MET A 625 9.31 9.05 -38.13
C MET A 625 10.29 7.99 -37.59
N LYS A 626 10.19 6.74 -38.06
CA LYS A 626 11.09 5.64 -37.70
C LYS A 626 11.03 4.50 -38.72
N SER A 627 12.11 3.71 -38.80
CA SER A 627 12.21 2.52 -39.66
C SER A 627 12.91 1.35 -38.95
N TRP A 628 12.54 0.13 -39.31
CA TRP A 628 13.11 -1.13 -38.84
C TRP A 628 13.35 -2.08 -40.01
N GLU A 629 14.41 -2.90 -39.94
CA GLU A 629 14.78 -3.93 -40.91
C GLU A 629 15.15 -5.23 -40.17
N GLY A 630 15.09 -6.39 -40.85
CA GLY A 630 15.36 -7.70 -40.27
C GLY A 630 14.24 -8.28 -39.38
N MET A 631 13.03 -7.73 -39.44
CA MET A 631 11.92 -8.06 -38.54
C MET A 631 11.49 -9.54 -38.55
N ASN A 632 11.73 -10.29 -39.62
CA ASN A 632 11.40 -11.72 -39.70
C ASN A 632 12.17 -12.57 -38.67
N THR A 633 13.29 -12.05 -38.15
CA THR A 633 14.06 -12.71 -37.08
C THR A 633 13.51 -12.49 -35.67
N TRP A 634 12.47 -11.66 -35.52
CA TRP A 634 11.92 -11.31 -34.19
C TRP A 634 10.99 -12.39 -33.63
N TRP A 635 10.50 -13.30 -34.46
CA TRP A 635 9.64 -14.41 -34.06
C TRP A 635 10.30 -15.74 -34.46
N SER A 636 10.26 -16.74 -33.57
CA SER A 636 10.94 -18.03 -33.78
C SER A 636 10.15 -19.01 -34.64
N ASP A 637 8.86 -18.74 -34.88
CA ASP A 637 7.89 -19.64 -35.51
C ASP A 637 7.28 -19.09 -36.82
N ARG A 638 7.48 -17.81 -37.13
CA ARG A 638 6.91 -17.14 -38.32
C ARG A 638 7.73 -15.94 -38.79
N ASP A 639 7.62 -15.60 -40.07
CA ASP A 639 8.03 -14.28 -40.55
C ASP A 639 7.16 -13.15 -39.94
N ALA A 640 7.71 -11.94 -39.92
CA ALA A 640 6.97 -10.74 -39.55
C ALA A 640 5.87 -10.44 -40.58
N ARG A 641 4.81 -9.75 -40.14
CA ARG A 641 3.62 -9.46 -40.93
C ARG A 641 3.24 -7.99 -40.80
N GLU A 642 2.36 -7.54 -41.68
CA GLU A 642 1.88 -6.15 -41.72
C GLU A 642 1.22 -5.72 -40.40
N SER A 643 0.58 -6.64 -39.68
CA SER A 643 0.07 -6.44 -38.33
C SER A 643 1.14 -6.07 -37.31
N ASP A 644 2.36 -6.60 -37.43
CA ASP A 644 3.47 -6.31 -36.51
C ASP A 644 4.04 -4.89 -36.76
N CYS A 645 3.99 -4.42 -38.01
CA CYS A 645 4.32 -3.03 -38.36
C CYS A 645 3.21 -2.04 -37.96
N SER A 646 1.94 -2.44 -38.15
CA SER A 646 0.78 -1.71 -37.63
C SER A 646 0.87 -1.54 -36.12
N PHE A 647 1.26 -2.59 -35.40
CA PHE A 647 1.47 -2.57 -33.95
C PHE A 647 2.53 -1.54 -33.53
N LEU A 648 3.62 -1.36 -34.29
CA LEU A 648 4.64 -0.32 -34.03
C LEU A 648 4.15 1.12 -34.31
N CYS A 649 3.13 1.29 -35.15
CA CYS A 649 2.50 2.60 -35.41
C CYS A 649 1.39 2.94 -34.40
N VAL A 650 0.56 1.95 -34.03
CA VAL A 650 -0.64 2.13 -33.19
C VAL A 650 -0.33 1.96 -31.70
N GLY A 651 0.50 0.95 -31.36
CA GLY A 651 0.92 0.59 -30.00
C GLY A 651 -0.17 -0.07 -29.14
N ASN A 652 0.11 -1.24 -28.55
CA ASN A 652 -0.71 -1.75 -27.44
C ASN A 652 0.05 -2.72 -26.51
N HIS A 653 0.43 -2.28 -25.31
CA HIS A 653 0.84 -3.14 -24.21
C HIS A 653 0.28 -2.64 -22.86
N ASN A 654 -0.37 -3.55 -22.13
CA ASN A 654 -0.56 -3.75 -20.68
C ASN A 654 -0.59 -2.62 -19.61
N ASP A 655 -0.24 -1.35 -19.85
CA ASP A 655 -0.26 -0.30 -18.80
C ASP A 655 -1.06 0.97 -19.12
N GLY A 656 -1.46 1.16 -20.38
CA GLY A 656 -2.31 2.28 -20.80
C GLY A 656 -1.63 3.66 -20.93
N THR A 657 -0.30 3.81 -20.79
CA THR A 657 0.35 5.14 -20.93
C THR A 657 1.65 5.19 -21.75
N ARG A 658 1.52 5.12 -23.09
CA ARG A 658 2.21 6.00 -24.09
C ARG A 658 1.90 5.58 -25.53
N ARG A 659 1.16 6.41 -26.28
CA ARG A 659 1.13 6.32 -27.76
C ARG A 659 2.44 6.82 -28.34
N ASN A 660 2.78 6.41 -29.56
CA ASN A 660 3.77 7.10 -30.39
C ASN A 660 3.05 8.30 -31.08
N PRO A 661 3.16 9.55 -30.58
CA PRO A 661 2.18 10.58 -30.91
C PRO A 661 2.37 11.09 -32.34
N GLY A 662 1.37 10.89 -33.19
CA GLY A 662 1.35 11.41 -34.57
C GLY A 662 1.62 10.39 -35.68
N CYS A 663 1.70 9.08 -35.39
CA CYS A 663 1.67 8.07 -36.45
C CYS A 663 0.26 7.95 -37.03
N GLN A 664 0.10 8.10 -38.34
CA GLN A 664 -1.15 7.85 -39.05
C GLN A 664 -1.00 6.91 -40.26
N CYS A 665 0.23 6.56 -40.63
CA CYS A 665 0.51 5.78 -41.81
C CYS A 665 1.79 4.96 -41.59
N PHE A 666 1.80 3.73 -42.09
CA PHE A 666 2.96 2.85 -42.05
C PHE A 666 3.11 2.10 -43.38
N GLN A 667 4.30 1.59 -43.63
CA GLN A 667 4.63 0.79 -44.81
C GLN A 667 5.42 -0.44 -44.35
N PHE A 668 4.87 -1.63 -44.60
CA PHE A 668 5.50 -2.90 -44.33
C PHE A 668 6.04 -3.55 -45.62
N SER A 669 7.13 -4.30 -45.54
CA SER A 669 7.59 -5.17 -46.62
C SER A 669 8.20 -6.46 -46.08
N THR A 670 7.87 -7.59 -46.70
CA THR A 670 8.49 -8.90 -46.42
C THR A 670 9.85 -9.08 -47.10
N ALA A 671 10.27 -8.16 -47.96
CA ALA A 671 11.58 -8.21 -48.61
C ALA A 671 12.73 -7.97 -47.61
N ASN A 672 13.93 -8.43 -47.95
CA ASN A 672 15.18 -8.25 -47.17
C ASN A 672 15.06 -8.63 -45.68
N GLY A 673 14.29 -9.68 -45.36
CA GLY A 673 14.12 -10.17 -43.99
C GLY A 673 13.11 -9.39 -43.16
N GLY A 674 12.18 -8.65 -43.77
CA GLY A 674 11.10 -7.95 -43.08
C GLY A 674 11.48 -6.54 -42.66
N SER A 675 10.71 -5.54 -43.09
CA SER A 675 10.95 -4.12 -42.78
C SER A 675 9.65 -3.35 -42.56
N CYS A 676 9.72 -2.32 -41.72
CA CYS A 676 8.61 -1.45 -41.34
C CYS A 676 9.06 0.01 -41.30
N VAL A 677 8.25 0.93 -41.83
CA VAL A 677 8.49 2.38 -41.80
C VAL A 677 7.21 3.10 -41.39
N ILE A 678 7.30 4.07 -40.47
CA ILE A 678 6.15 4.83 -39.96
C ILE A 678 6.28 6.34 -40.27
N TYR A 679 5.15 7.03 -40.47
CA TYR A 679 5.10 8.42 -40.98
C TYR A 679 4.23 9.37 -40.14
N HIS A 680 4.59 10.66 -40.11
CA HIS A 680 3.83 11.74 -39.46
C HIS A 680 2.58 12.21 -40.26
N GLN A 681 1.67 12.90 -39.58
CA GLN A 681 0.52 13.63 -40.15
C GLN A 681 0.91 14.72 -41.18
N ALA A 682 0.01 14.98 -42.14
CA ALA A 682 0.07 16.13 -43.06
C ALA A 682 -1.29 16.88 -43.11
N PRO A 683 -1.33 18.21 -43.37
CA PRO A 683 -2.58 18.98 -43.40
C PRO A 683 -3.45 18.68 -44.64
N SER A 684 -4.77 18.84 -44.51
CA SER A 684 -5.77 18.36 -45.48
C SER A 684 -6.46 19.45 -46.32
N SER A 685 -6.99 19.06 -47.50
CA SER A 685 -8.02 19.79 -48.28
C SER A 685 -8.66 18.85 -49.37
N PRO A 686 -9.98 18.91 -49.66
CA PRO A 686 -10.73 18.00 -50.59
C PRO A 686 -11.25 18.75 -51.86
N PRO A 687 -12.29 18.33 -52.66
CA PRO A 687 -13.08 17.07 -52.80
C PRO A 687 -13.37 16.56 -54.26
N SER A 688 -14.08 15.41 -54.47
CA SER A 688 -15.36 15.26 -55.29
C SER A 688 -15.66 13.90 -56.02
N LEU A 689 -16.77 13.20 -55.62
CA LEU A 689 -17.90 12.55 -56.40
C LEU A 689 -17.66 11.41 -57.48
N PRO A 690 -18.70 10.66 -57.99
CA PRO A 690 -19.60 9.69 -57.27
C PRO A 690 -20.07 8.38 -58.06
N ALA A 691 -20.53 7.33 -57.33
CA ALA A 691 -21.62 6.32 -57.64
C ALA A 691 -21.59 5.45 -58.96
N PRO A 692 -22.38 4.35 -59.18
CA PRO A 692 -23.66 3.91 -58.55
C PRO A 692 -23.81 2.34 -58.33
N PRO A 693 -24.98 1.63 -58.41
CA PRO A 693 -25.51 0.85 -57.25
C PRO A 693 -25.96 -0.63 -57.50
N LEU A 694 -26.29 -1.38 -56.43
CA LEU A 694 -27.13 -2.59 -56.48
C LEU A 694 -28.01 -2.76 -55.21
N SER A 695 -29.17 -3.41 -55.38
CA SER A 695 -30.26 -3.55 -54.39
C SER A 695 -30.03 -4.65 -53.32
N PRO A 696 -30.74 -4.64 -52.17
CA PRO A 696 -30.35 -5.41 -50.99
C PRO A 696 -30.94 -6.84 -50.90
N PRO A 697 -30.22 -7.78 -50.23
CA PRO A 697 -30.79 -9.03 -49.71
C PRO A 697 -31.61 -8.81 -48.42
N PRO A 698 -32.41 -9.80 -47.95
CA PRO A 698 -33.25 -9.68 -46.75
C PRO A 698 -32.43 -9.49 -45.46
N PRO A 699 -33.06 -8.97 -44.37
CA PRO A 699 -32.33 -8.59 -43.17
C PRO A 699 -31.66 -9.79 -42.48
N PRO A 700 -30.35 -9.72 -42.21
CA PRO A 700 -29.67 -10.69 -41.38
C PRO A 700 -29.98 -10.44 -39.89
N CYS A 701 -30.09 -11.51 -39.11
CA CYS A 701 -29.95 -11.44 -37.66
C CYS A 701 -28.56 -11.95 -37.27
N VAL A 702 -27.93 -11.31 -36.29
CA VAL A 702 -26.59 -11.67 -35.78
C VAL A 702 -26.73 -12.13 -34.35
N THR A 703 -26.34 -13.37 -34.06
CA THR A 703 -26.16 -13.88 -32.69
C THR A 703 -24.70 -13.78 -32.29
N ILE A 704 -24.43 -13.12 -31.17
CA ILE A 704 -23.13 -13.13 -30.50
C ILE A 704 -23.25 -13.95 -29.22
N VAL A 705 -22.24 -14.78 -28.95
CA VAL A 705 -22.13 -15.61 -27.75
C VAL A 705 -20.98 -15.05 -26.91
N ALA A 706 -21.16 -15.00 -25.58
CA ALA A 706 -20.10 -14.51 -24.70
C ALA A 706 -18.90 -15.48 -24.66
N PRO A 707 -17.66 -14.97 -24.57
CA PRO A 707 -16.53 -15.77 -24.10
C PRO A 707 -16.74 -16.18 -22.62
N PRO A 708 -15.95 -17.14 -22.09
CA PRO A 708 -16.02 -17.54 -20.68
C PRO A 708 -15.89 -16.36 -19.71
N VAL A 709 -16.52 -16.49 -18.54
CA VAL A 709 -16.92 -15.36 -17.68
C VAL A 709 -15.77 -14.88 -16.78
N ARG A 710 -15.66 -13.57 -16.60
CA ARG A 710 -14.78 -12.95 -15.60
C ARG A 710 -15.45 -12.86 -14.24
N ASP A 711 -14.70 -13.17 -13.19
CA ASP A 711 -15.10 -12.85 -11.83
C ASP A 711 -14.86 -11.36 -11.49
N GLN A 712 -15.22 -10.98 -10.26
CA GLN A 712 -15.01 -9.62 -9.74
C GLN A 712 -13.53 -9.28 -9.46
N TRP A 713 -12.62 -10.23 -9.62
CA TRP A 713 -11.17 -10.07 -9.41
C TRP A 713 -10.40 -9.96 -10.74
N GLY A 714 -11.08 -10.12 -11.88
CA GLY A 714 -10.50 -10.05 -13.22
C GLY A 714 -9.88 -11.35 -13.71
N THR A 715 -10.13 -12.46 -13.01
CA THR A 715 -9.66 -13.80 -13.37
C THR A 715 -10.54 -14.39 -14.47
N ASP A 716 -9.94 -14.84 -15.57
CA ASP A 716 -10.67 -15.54 -16.63
C ASP A 716 -10.99 -16.98 -16.18
N HIS A 717 -12.28 -17.30 -15.99
CA HIS A 717 -12.74 -18.62 -15.60
C HIS A 717 -13.77 -19.17 -16.58
N ASN A 718 -13.78 -20.49 -16.80
CA ASN A 718 -14.83 -21.12 -17.62
C ASN A 718 -16.23 -21.05 -16.97
N GLN A 719 -16.31 -20.68 -15.69
CA GLN A 719 -17.52 -20.64 -14.87
C GLN A 719 -17.39 -19.50 -13.83
N ALA A 720 -18.42 -18.68 -13.65
CA ALA A 720 -18.44 -17.67 -12.59
C ALA A 720 -19.31 -18.12 -11.41
N ASN A 721 -18.72 -18.13 -10.21
CA ASN A 721 -19.44 -18.42 -8.95
C ASN A 721 -20.26 -17.21 -8.51
N LEU A 722 -21.57 -17.40 -8.37
CA LEU A 722 -22.48 -16.50 -7.66
C LEU A 722 -22.48 -16.84 -6.17
N SER A 723 -21.75 -16.09 -5.35
CA SER A 723 -21.83 -16.10 -3.88
C SER A 723 -23.02 -15.27 -3.37
N GLY A 724 -23.50 -15.59 -2.16
CA GLY A 724 -24.73 -15.01 -1.60
C GLY A 724 -24.59 -13.56 -1.10
N LYS A 725 -25.68 -12.80 -1.27
CA LYS A 725 -25.93 -11.40 -0.85
C LYS A 725 -25.10 -10.32 -1.55
N GLY A 726 -25.73 -9.70 -2.55
CA GLY A 726 -25.33 -8.39 -3.08
C GLY A 726 -24.36 -8.41 -4.26
N ASP A 727 -23.64 -9.52 -4.45
CA ASP A 727 -22.70 -9.68 -5.56
C ASP A 727 -23.39 -9.58 -6.94
N TRP A 728 -22.70 -8.94 -7.88
CA TRP A 728 -23.06 -8.90 -9.30
C TRP A 728 -21.97 -9.60 -10.10
N SER A 729 -22.22 -10.83 -10.56
CA SER A 729 -21.35 -11.41 -11.60
C SER A 729 -21.64 -10.75 -12.94
N ARG A 730 -20.59 -10.40 -13.70
CA ARG A 730 -20.70 -9.67 -14.98
C ARG A 730 -20.08 -10.48 -16.11
N SER A 731 -20.89 -10.79 -17.12
CA SER A 731 -20.45 -11.35 -18.40
C SER A 731 -20.56 -10.27 -19.48
N ASP A 732 -19.45 -9.89 -20.09
CA ASP A 732 -19.42 -8.89 -21.17
C ASP A 732 -19.41 -9.54 -22.56
N ILE A 733 -20.32 -9.11 -23.43
CA ILE A 733 -20.25 -9.36 -24.87
C ILE A 733 -19.78 -8.10 -25.56
N GLN A 734 -18.57 -8.13 -26.14
CA GLN A 734 -18.15 -7.14 -27.12
C GLN A 734 -18.46 -7.66 -28.52
N ALA A 735 -19.33 -6.95 -29.25
CA ALA A 735 -19.78 -7.33 -30.58
C ALA A 735 -19.38 -6.29 -31.62
N TYR A 736 -18.99 -6.76 -32.81
CA TYR A 736 -19.00 -5.95 -34.02
C TYR A 736 -20.00 -6.57 -34.99
N THR A 737 -21.10 -5.88 -35.25
CA THR A 737 -22.26 -6.44 -35.96
C THR A 737 -22.10 -6.39 -37.47
N GLY A 738 -21.22 -5.52 -37.98
CA GLY A 738 -20.86 -5.45 -39.40
C GLY A 738 -21.88 -4.77 -40.32
N TYR A 739 -22.95 -4.17 -39.79
CA TYR A 739 -24.00 -3.51 -40.57
C TYR A 739 -24.00 -1.99 -40.42
N ASP A 740 -24.27 -1.30 -41.52
CA ASP A 740 -24.32 0.16 -41.56
C ASP A 740 -25.61 0.71 -40.93
N ALA A 741 -25.48 1.43 -39.81
CA ALA A 741 -26.58 2.04 -39.08
C ALA A 741 -27.32 3.15 -39.87
N ALA A 742 -26.65 3.74 -40.88
CA ALA A 742 -27.28 4.66 -41.81
C ALA A 742 -28.19 3.95 -42.83
N GLN A 743 -28.03 2.63 -43.01
CA GLN A 743 -28.80 1.81 -43.95
C GLN A 743 -29.83 0.91 -43.23
N PHE A 744 -29.50 0.44 -42.04
CA PHE A 744 -30.30 -0.51 -41.26
C PHE A 744 -30.53 -0.02 -39.82
N ARG A 745 -31.70 -0.33 -39.26
CA ARG A 745 -32.01 -0.19 -37.83
C ARG A 745 -32.18 -1.56 -37.18
N VAL A 746 -31.94 -1.65 -35.87
CA VAL A 746 -32.37 -2.80 -35.06
C VAL A 746 -33.90 -2.82 -35.01
N VAL A 747 -34.51 -4.01 -35.09
CA VAL A 747 -35.97 -4.20 -34.96
C VAL A 747 -36.36 -5.21 -33.88
N SER A 748 -35.45 -6.09 -33.46
CA SER A 748 -35.62 -6.91 -32.27
C SER A 748 -34.27 -7.30 -31.68
N ILE A 749 -34.29 -7.57 -30.36
CA ILE A 749 -33.17 -8.12 -29.60
C ILE A 749 -33.73 -9.28 -28.76
N ARG A 750 -33.02 -10.41 -28.78
CA ARG A 750 -33.28 -11.59 -27.95
C ARG A 750 -32.03 -11.94 -27.16
N TYR A 751 -32.16 -12.11 -25.85
CA TYR A 751 -31.08 -12.61 -24.99
C TYR A 751 -31.41 -14.02 -24.55
N CYS A 752 -30.42 -14.92 -24.47
CA CYS A 752 -30.60 -16.28 -23.96
C CYS A 752 -29.46 -16.66 -23.01
N ALA A 753 -29.77 -17.32 -21.89
CA ALA A 753 -28.79 -17.79 -20.92
C ALA A 753 -29.14 -19.17 -20.35
N SER A 754 -28.11 -19.96 -20.04
CA SER A 754 -28.20 -21.15 -19.19
C SER A 754 -27.49 -20.86 -17.87
N ILE A 755 -28.15 -21.13 -16.74
CA ILE A 755 -27.65 -20.84 -15.39
C ILE A 755 -28.11 -21.94 -14.42
N THR A 756 -27.16 -22.55 -13.70
CA THR A 756 -27.41 -23.62 -12.73
C THR A 756 -27.17 -23.15 -11.30
N PHE A 757 -28.14 -23.33 -10.40
CA PHE A 757 -28.05 -22.96 -8.98
C PHE A 757 -28.13 -24.18 -8.06
N SER A 758 -27.27 -24.24 -7.02
CA SER A 758 -27.21 -25.34 -6.05
C SER A 758 -28.43 -25.44 -5.13
N ALA A 759 -29.25 -24.39 -5.05
CA ALA A 759 -30.47 -24.32 -4.25
C ALA A 759 -31.53 -23.44 -4.93
N GLY A 760 -32.76 -23.47 -4.41
CA GLY A 760 -33.88 -22.65 -4.91
C GLY A 760 -33.68 -21.16 -4.68
N ILE A 761 -33.68 -20.37 -5.77
CA ILE A 761 -33.52 -18.91 -5.74
C ILE A 761 -34.86 -18.18 -5.56
N GLY A 762 -34.87 -17.06 -4.82
CA GLY A 762 -36.09 -16.27 -4.54
C GLY A 762 -36.35 -15.11 -5.51
N LYS A 763 -35.30 -14.43 -5.99
CA LYS A 763 -35.36 -13.39 -7.02
C LYS A 763 -34.11 -13.46 -7.89
N LEU A 764 -34.28 -13.22 -9.18
CA LEU A 764 -33.19 -13.09 -10.14
C LEU A 764 -33.32 -11.72 -10.84
N ARG A 765 -32.31 -10.86 -10.70
CA ARG A 765 -32.20 -9.64 -11.51
C ARG A 765 -31.19 -9.88 -12.62
N LEU A 766 -31.59 -9.53 -13.84
CA LEU A 766 -30.70 -9.49 -15.00
C LEU A 766 -30.60 -8.03 -15.44
N LYS A 767 -29.43 -7.41 -15.28
CA LYS A 767 -29.18 -6.07 -15.81
C LYS A 767 -28.50 -6.19 -17.16
N VAL A 768 -29.00 -5.45 -18.15
CA VAL A 768 -28.39 -5.33 -19.48
C VAL A 768 -28.00 -3.88 -19.70
N LYS A 769 -26.72 -3.65 -20.00
CA LYS A 769 -26.16 -2.32 -20.28
C LYS A 769 -25.43 -2.36 -21.61
N ALA A 770 -25.71 -1.39 -22.48
CA ALA A 770 -24.85 -1.08 -23.62
C ALA A 770 -23.96 0.12 -23.29
N GLU A 771 -22.64 -0.07 -23.42
CA GLU A 771 -21.65 1.00 -23.32
C GLU A 771 -21.11 1.30 -24.72
N GLY A 772 -21.06 2.58 -25.11
CA GLY A 772 -20.69 3.02 -26.45
C GLY A 772 -21.88 3.38 -27.35
N LEU A 773 -22.78 4.27 -26.88
CA LEU A 773 -23.69 5.04 -27.74
C LEU A 773 -23.51 6.52 -27.37
N ALA A 774 -23.60 7.41 -28.36
CA ALA A 774 -23.33 8.84 -28.16
C ALA A 774 -24.26 9.42 -27.08
N ASP A 775 -23.66 9.87 -25.97
CA ASP A 775 -24.28 10.57 -24.83
C ASP A 775 -25.48 9.88 -24.11
N ALA A 776 -25.64 8.56 -24.20
CA ALA A 776 -26.59 7.83 -23.35
C ALA A 776 -26.14 6.40 -22.99
N SER A 777 -26.06 6.09 -21.69
CA SER A 777 -26.11 4.70 -21.22
C SER A 777 -27.57 4.27 -21.13
N VAL A 778 -28.00 3.36 -22.00
CA VAL A 778 -29.34 2.76 -21.90
C VAL A 778 -29.28 1.65 -20.86
N ASP A 779 -29.88 1.91 -19.69
CA ASP A 779 -29.86 1.03 -18.53
C ASP A 779 -31.18 0.22 -18.49
N GLY A 780 -31.13 -1.05 -18.91
CA GLY A 780 -32.27 -1.97 -18.83
C GLY A 780 -32.15 -2.89 -17.61
N GLN A 781 -33.17 -2.92 -16.75
CA GLN A 781 -33.26 -3.89 -15.64
C GLN A 781 -34.43 -4.84 -15.87
N TRP A 782 -34.15 -6.14 -15.83
CA TRP A 782 -35.15 -7.19 -15.78
C TRP A 782 -35.29 -7.71 -14.35
N LEU A 783 -36.52 -7.82 -13.87
CA LEU A 783 -36.85 -8.50 -12.63
C LEU A 783 -37.54 -9.83 -12.94
N VAL A 784 -36.81 -10.94 -12.79
CA VAL A 784 -37.40 -12.28 -12.82
C VAL A 784 -37.71 -12.69 -11.38
N ARG A 785 -38.99 -12.66 -11.00
CA ARG A 785 -39.44 -13.17 -9.70
C ARG A 785 -39.51 -14.70 -9.77
N SER A 786 -38.92 -15.38 -8.79
CA SER A 786 -39.07 -16.82 -8.63
C SER A 786 -40.22 -17.12 -7.67
N PRO A 787 -40.94 -18.26 -7.80
CA PRO A 787 -42.20 -18.47 -7.09
C PRO A 787 -42.06 -19.09 -5.69
N ARG A 788 -40.83 -19.40 -5.24
CA ARG A 788 -40.59 -20.05 -3.93
C ARG A 788 -39.34 -19.50 -3.22
N ARG A 789 -39.45 -19.38 -1.89
CA ARG A 789 -38.32 -19.23 -0.96
C ARG A 789 -37.94 -20.62 -0.44
N GLY A 790 -36.70 -21.05 -0.69
CA GLY A 790 -36.17 -22.34 -0.22
C GLY A 790 -36.66 -23.55 -1.03
N GLY A 791 -35.74 -24.44 -1.40
CA GLY A 791 -36.03 -25.64 -2.19
C GLY A 791 -34.80 -26.22 -2.89
N SER A 792 -35.02 -27.28 -3.67
CA SER A 792 -34.01 -27.97 -4.48
C SER A 792 -33.31 -27.05 -5.50
N ALA A 793 -32.16 -27.50 -5.99
CA ALA A 793 -31.41 -26.88 -7.08
C ALA A 793 -32.32 -26.43 -8.25
N THR A 794 -32.06 -25.22 -8.77
CA THR A 794 -32.83 -24.61 -9.86
C THR A 794 -31.94 -24.43 -11.07
N THR A 795 -32.37 -24.90 -12.23
CA THR A 795 -31.62 -24.75 -13.49
C THR A 795 -32.46 -24.01 -14.53
N LEU A 796 -31.90 -22.94 -15.07
CA LEU A 796 -32.33 -22.31 -16.30
C LEU A 796 -31.52 -22.93 -17.45
N THR A 797 -32.18 -23.40 -18.51
CA THR A 797 -31.50 -23.98 -19.67
C THR A 797 -32.06 -23.32 -20.91
N ASP A 798 -31.21 -22.62 -21.67
CA ASP A 798 -31.58 -21.81 -22.83
C ASP A 798 -32.84 -20.97 -22.60
N ALA A 799 -32.92 -20.35 -21.41
CA ALA A 799 -33.97 -19.43 -21.06
C ALA A 799 -33.73 -18.12 -21.82
N CYS A 800 -34.70 -17.70 -22.62
CA CYS A 800 -34.60 -16.55 -23.49
C CYS A 800 -35.60 -15.44 -23.12
N TRP A 801 -35.24 -14.19 -23.42
CA TRP A 801 -36.05 -13.00 -23.21
C TRP A 801 -36.01 -12.10 -24.44
N GLU A 802 -37.17 -11.64 -24.91
CA GLU A 802 -37.30 -10.71 -26.03
C GLU A 802 -38.53 -9.80 -25.88
N ALA A 803 -38.46 -8.60 -26.47
CA ALA A 803 -39.54 -7.60 -26.38
C ALA A 803 -40.88 -8.05 -26.98
N GLY A 804 -40.87 -9.02 -27.90
CA GLY A 804 -42.06 -9.53 -28.58
C GLY A 804 -42.73 -10.75 -27.95
N ALA A 805 -42.16 -11.34 -26.89
CA ALA A 805 -42.70 -12.54 -26.27
C ALA A 805 -43.97 -12.24 -25.46
N THR A 806 -44.94 -13.16 -25.51
CA THR A 806 -46.28 -12.99 -24.89
C THR A 806 -46.45 -13.77 -23.59
N ALA A 807 -45.65 -14.81 -23.35
CA ALA A 807 -45.75 -15.68 -22.18
C ALA A 807 -44.89 -15.18 -21.02
N LEU A 808 -45.49 -14.97 -19.85
CA LEU A 808 -44.73 -14.78 -18.60
C LEU A 808 -44.17 -16.13 -18.11
N MET A 809 -43.02 -16.10 -17.43
CA MET A 809 -42.40 -17.29 -16.84
C MET A 809 -43.31 -17.86 -15.73
N PRO A 810 -43.63 -19.17 -15.73
CA PRO A 810 -44.71 -19.73 -14.91
C PRO A 810 -44.32 -19.96 -13.45
N GLU A 811 -45.30 -19.85 -12.55
CA GLU A 811 -45.13 -20.03 -11.10
C GLU A 811 -45.27 -21.50 -10.60
N THR A 812 -44.67 -22.47 -11.33
CA THR A 812 -44.61 -23.91 -11.00
C THR A 812 -43.40 -24.59 -11.69
N ALA A 813 -42.74 -25.64 -11.19
CA ALA A 813 -42.79 -26.37 -9.89
C ALA A 813 -41.42 -27.06 -9.63
N ASP A 814 -41.29 -27.95 -8.62
CA ASP A 814 -40.00 -28.49 -8.16
C ASP A 814 -39.20 -29.29 -9.23
N GLY A 815 -37.96 -28.86 -9.48
CA GLY A 815 -36.92 -29.66 -10.16
C GLY A 815 -36.97 -29.76 -11.68
N ALA A 816 -37.90 -29.06 -12.36
CA ALA A 816 -37.92 -29.00 -13.82
C ALA A 816 -37.01 -27.87 -14.36
N PRO A 817 -36.17 -28.12 -15.38
CA PRO A 817 -35.35 -27.06 -15.98
C PRO A 817 -36.21 -26.07 -16.76
N PHE A 818 -36.06 -24.78 -16.49
CA PHE A 818 -36.80 -23.73 -17.19
C PHE A 818 -36.20 -23.51 -18.58
N THR A 819 -36.90 -23.99 -19.61
CA THR A 819 -36.61 -23.83 -21.04
C THR A 819 -37.71 -23.01 -21.70
N GLY A 820 -37.36 -22.06 -22.57
CA GLY A 820 -38.34 -21.29 -23.35
C GLY A 820 -38.01 -19.81 -23.52
N THR A 821 -38.82 -19.12 -24.32
CA THR A 821 -38.72 -17.67 -24.52
C THR A 821 -39.85 -16.96 -23.78
N TRP A 822 -39.48 -16.03 -22.90
CA TRP A 822 -40.39 -15.38 -21.96
C TRP A 822 -40.48 -13.88 -22.22
N ARG A 823 -41.65 -13.32 -21.92
CA ARG A 823 -41.86 -11.88 -21.84
C ARG A 823 -40.99 -11.33 -20.72
N ALA A 824 -40.37 -10.20 -21.00
CA ALA A 824 -39.43 -9.56 -20.11
C ALA A 824 -40.06 -8.26 -19.57
N ASP A 825 -40.09 -8.09 -18.25
CA ASP A 825 -40.69 -6.92 -17.59
C ASP A 825 -39.68 -5.77 -17.50
N GLY A 826 -39.71 -4.90 -18.51
CA GLY A 826 -38.80 -3.77 -18.70
C GLY A 826 -38.95 -3.18 -20.12
N ASP A 827 -38.59 -1.91 -20.30
CA ASP A 827 -38.78 -1.21 -21.57
C ASP A 827 -37.55 -1.33 -22.49
N LEU A 828 -37.62 -2.26 -23.45
CA LEU A 828 -36.59 -2.45 -24.48
C LEU A 828 -36.66 -1.43 -25.63
N SER A 829 -37.69 -0.56 -25.70
CA SER A 829 -37.82 0.40 -26.80
C SER A 829 -36.61 1.33 -26.89
N ALA A 830 -36.06 1.74 -25.75
CA ALA A 830 -34.86 2.57 -25.68
C ALA A 830 -33.62 1.95 -26.38
N PHE A 831 -33.51 0.61 -26.46
CA PHE A 831 -32.43 -0.04 -27.22
C PHE A 831 -32.69 -0.10 -28.73
N ILE A 832 -33.96 -0.10 -29.14
CA ILE A 832 -34.38 -0.06 -30.55
C ILE A 832 -34.26 1.38 -31.09
N ASP A 833 -34.66 2.36 -30.29
CA ASP A 833 -34.67 3.78 -30.65
C ASP A 833 -33.30 4.46 -30.56
N ALA A 834 -32.37 3.96 -29.71
CA ALA A 834 -31.02 4.51 -29.59
C ALA A 834 -30.09 4.22 -30.78
N GLY A 835 -30.53 3.43 -31.76
CA GLY A 835 -29.87 3.26 -33.06
C GLY A 835 -28.40 2.82 -33.00
N LEU A 836 -28.14 1.53 -32.79
CA LEU A 836 -26.77 0.96 -32.72
C LEU A 836 -25.92 1.39 -33.94
N GLY A 837 -25.00 2.34 -33.70
CA GLY A 837 -24.18 3.00 -34.72
C GLY A 837 -22.97 2.20 -35.19
N THR A 838 -22.42 2.60 -36.34
CA THR A 838 -21.28 1.94 -37.02
C THR A 838 -19.91 2.14 -36.37
N ASP A 839 -19.71 3.23 -35.63
CA ASP A 839 -18.39 3.66 -35.14
C ASP A 839 -18.11 3.28 -33.67
N LEU A 840 -18.96 2.43 -33.08
CA LEU A 840 -18.90 2.09 -31.66
C LEU A 840 -19.04 0.58 -31.46
N HIS A 841 -18.09 -0.04 -30.75
CA HIS A 841 -18.24 -1.41 -30.25
C HIS A 841 -19.21 -1.39 -29.06
N PRO A 842 -20.48 -1.84 -29.21
CA PRO A 842 -21.40 -1.81 -28.10
C PRO A 842 -20.99 -2.95 -27.16
N THR A 843 -20.46 -2.61 -25.99
CA THR A 843 -20.23 -3.63 -24.95
C THR A 843 -21.56 -3.89 -24.28
N VAL A 844 -22.11 -5.08 -24.49
CA VAL A 844 -23.38 -5.52 -23.91
C VAL A 844 -23.09 -6.42 -22.73
N SER A 845 -23.21 -5.86 -21.53
CA SER A 845 -22.96 -6.59 -20.28
C SER A 845 -24.24 -7.24 -19.78
N LEU A 846 -24.22 -8.54 -19.48
CA LEU A 846 -25.18 -9.15 -18.56
C LEU A 846 -24.61 -9.08 -17.15
N SER A 847 -25.37 -8.55 -16.20
CA SER A 847 -25.05 -8.67 -14.78
C SER A 847 -26.17 -9.40 -14.05
N VAL A 848 -25.80 -10.46 -13.32
CA VAL A 848 -26.74 -11.33 -12.60
C VAL A 848 -26.63 -11.06 -11.11
N ASN A 849 -27.77 -10.85 -10.44
CA ASN A 849 -27.83 -10.63 -8.99
C ASN A 849 -29.01 -11.41 -8.37
N THR A 850 -28.72 -12.07 -7.25
CA THR A 850 -29.72 -12.82 -6.45
C THR A 850 -30.08 -12.03 -5.19
N ASP A 851 -31.26 -11.41 -5.22
CA ASP A 851 -31.68 -10.43 -4.22
C ASP A 851 -32.49 -11.10 -3.08
N SER A 852 -31.80 -11.53 -2.02
CA SER A 852 -32.39 -12.19 -0.85
C SER A 852 -32.75 -11.21 0.28
N ASP A 853 -33.87 -10.50 0.11
CA ASP A 853 -34.41 -9.61 1.16
C ASP A 853 -34.77 -10.33 2.48
N ASP A 854 -35.04 -11.64 2.47
CA ASP A 854 -35.23 -12.45 3.69
C ASP A 854 -34.80 -13.92 3.45
N ASP A 855 -34.25 -14.57 4.49
CA ASP A 855 -34.18 -16.03 4.73
C ASP A 855 -33.99 -16.95 3.50
N VAL A 856 -32.91 -16.75 2.77
CA VAL A 856 -32.29 -17.80 1.94
C VAL A 856 -30.90 -18.05 2.52
N SER A 857 -30.60 -19.31 2.85
CA SER A 857 -29.32 -19.75 3.44
C SER A 857 -28.12 -19.24 2.65
N ASP A 858 -27.07 -18.78 3.33
CA ASP A 858 -25.85 -18.16 2.76
C ASP A 858 -24.95 -19.16 1.97
N SER A 859 -25.53 -20.22 1.38
CA SER A 859 -24.87 -21.37 0.75
C SER A 859 -25.44 -21.73 -0.64
N ALA A 860 -26.24 -20.84 -1.23
CA ALA A 860 -26.74 -20.99 -2.60
C ALA A 860 -25.68 -20.46 -3.60
N PHE A 861 -25.03 -21.38 -4.32
CA PHE A 861 -24.04 -21.07 -5.35
C PHE A 861 -24.67 -21.20 -6.74
N GLY A 862 -24.44 -20.24 -7.63
CA GLY A 862 -24.88 -20.29 -9.02
C GLY A 862 -23.74 -20.23 -10.02
N MET A 863 -23.89 -20.88 -11.18
CA MET A 863 -22.95 -20.81 -12.30
C MET A 863 -23.67 -20.45 -13.59
N ILE A 864 -23.10 -19.53 -14.37
CA ILE A 864 -23.59 -19.21 -15.73
C ILE A 864 -22.90 -20.16 -16.70
N ASP A 865 -23.67 -21.05 -17.33
CA ASP A 865 -23.19 -22.09 -18.24
C ASP A 865 -23.09 -21.57 -19.70
N SER A 866 -23.98 -20.65 -20.11
CA SER A 866 -23.92 -19.98 -21.40
C SER A 866 -24.65 -18.63 -21.39
N PHE A 867 -24.21 -17.69 -22.25
CA PHE A 867 -24.92 -16.43 -22.50
C PHE A 867 -24.78 -15.99 -23.97
N SER A 868 -25.87 -15.52 -24.57
CA SER A 868 -25.90 -15.04 -25.95
C SER A 868 -26.92 -13.90 -26.17
N ALA A 869 -26.68 -13.11 -27.20
CA ALA A 869 -27.50 -11.99 -27.64
C ALA A 869 -27.69 -12.01 -29.16
N THR A 870 -28.93 -12.03 -29.62
CA THR A 870 -29.30 -11.96 -31.04
C THR A 870 -29.92 -10.62 -31.38
N PHE A 871 -29.39 -9.95 -32.40
CA PHE A 871 -29.87 -8.67 -32.93
C PHE A 871 -30.41 -8.88 -34.35
N CYS A 872 -31.64 -8.47 -34.61
CA CYS A 872 -32.22 -8.48 -35.95
C CYS A 872 -32.38 -7.06 -36.49
N TYR A 873 -32.07 -6.88 -37.78
CA TYR A 873 -32.03 -5.59 -38.43
C TYR A 873 -33.18 -5.41 -39.45
N ALA A 874 -33.42 -4.20 -39.93
CA ALA A 874 -34.26 -3.91 -41.10
C ALA A 874 -33.82 -2.62 -41.79
N PRO A 875 -33.97 -2.49 -43.13
CA PRO A 875 -33.62 -1.24 -43.82
C PRO A 875 -34.45 -0.04 -43.33
N HIS A 876 -33.86 1.15 -43.34
CA HIS A 876 -34.62 2.39 -43.13
C HIS A 876 -35.58 2.67 -44.30
N PRO A 877 -36.80 3.18 -44.05
CA PRO A 877 -37.72 3.57 -45.11
C PRO A 877 -37.19 4.82 -45.86
N PRO A 878 -37.38 4.92 -47.18
CA PRO A 878 -36.94 6.08 -47.95
C PRO A 878 -37.68 7.37 -47.52
N PRO A 879 -37.00 8.52 -47.46
CA PRO A 879 -37.61 9.78 -47.04
C PRO A 879 -38.68 10.25 -48.03
N SER A 880 -39.77 10.84 -47.51
CA SER A 880 -40.85 11.39 -48.33
C SER A 880 -40.44 12.71 -49.00
N PRO A 881 -40.87 12.99 -50.24
CA PRO A 881 -40.49 14.20 -50.96
C PRO A 881 -41.13 15.48 -50.36
N PRO A 882 -40.43 16.63 -50.37
CA PRO A 882 -40.90 17.87 -49.78
C PRO A 882 -41.96 18.60 -50.65
N PRO A 883 -42.87 19.38 -50.04
CA PRO A 883 -43.90 20.13 -50.76
C PRO A 883 -43.34 21.41 -51.44
N PRO A 884 -43.95 21.89 -52.53
CA PRO A 884 -43.44 23.02 -53.32
C PRO A 884 -43.66 24.40 -52.69
N SER A 885 -42.67 25.28 -52.84
CA SER A 885 -42.61 26.64 -52.29
C SER A 885 -43.29 27.71 -53.17
N SER A 886 -43.97 28.68 -52.54
CA SER A 886 -44.61 29.84 -53.20
C SER A 886 -43.71 31.10 -53.21
N PRO A 887 -43.91 32.07 -54.14
CA PRO A 887 -42.91 33.10 -54.46
C PRO A 887 -42.95 34.40 -53.62
N LEU A 888 -41.84 35.15 -53.67
CA LEU A 888 -41.52 36.33 -52.85
C LEU A 888 -42.10 37.67 -53.36
N PRO A 889 -42.40 38.65 -52.47
CA PRO A 889 -42.68 40.05 -52.82
C PRO A 889 -41.40 40.94 -52.86
N PRO A 890 -41.44 42.14 -53.49
CA PRO A 890 -40.26 42.95 -53.81
C PRO A 890 -39.85 44.00 -52.75
N SER A 891 -38.61 44.52 -52.89
CA SER A 891 -37.88 45.36 -51.91
C SER A 891 -38.28 46.86 -51.87
N PRO A 892 -38.19 47.53 -50.69
CA PRO A 892 -38.40 48.98 -50.52
C PRO A 892 -37.10 49.85 -50.58
N PRO A 893 -37.21 51.21 -50.63
CA PRO A 893 -36.17 52.15 -51.11
C PRO A 893 -35.26 52.81 -50.02
N PRO A 894 -34.24 53.63 -50.37
CA PRO A 894 -33.17 54.08 -49.44
C PRO A 894 -33.54 55.27 -48.50
N PRO A 895 -32.71 55.60 -47.49
CA PRO A 895 -33.13 56.35 -46.29
C PRO A 895 -33.03 57.89 -46.37
N ALA A 896 -33.67 58.56 -45.40
CA ALA A 896 -33.68 60.01 -45.21
C ALA A 896 -33.05 60.45 -43.86
N PRO A 897 -32.56 61.71 -43.71
CA PRO A 897 -31.75 62.17 -42.57
C PRO A 897 -32.57 62.69 -41.33
N PRO A 898 -31.94 62.90 -40.16
CA PRO A 898 -32.60 63.03 -38.84
C PRO A 898 -32.94 64.47 -38.41
N PRO A 899 -33.88 64.64 -37.45
CA PRO A 899 -33.58 65.34 -36.17
C PRO A 899 -34.45 64.82 -34.97
N PRO A 900 -34.58 65.54 -33.83
CA PRO A 900 -33.62 65.66 -32.72
C PRO A 900 -34.12 65.00 -31.40
N SER A 901 -33.25 64.86 -30.40
CA SER A 901 -33.53 64.19 -29.12
C SER A 901 -34.32 65.05 -28.09
N PRO A 902 -35.33 64.48 -27.39
CA PRO A 902 -35.85 64.99 -26.12
C PRO A 902 -35.41 64.13 -24.92
N GLN A 903 -35.31 64.76 -23.73
CA GLN A 903 -34.88 64.14 -22.47
C GLN A 903 -35.95 63.25 -21.81
N PRO A 904 -35.57 62.23 -21.01
CA PRO A 904 -36.45 61.60 -20.02
C PRO A 904 -36.43 62.38 -18.69
N SER A 905 -37.61 62.75 -18.18
CA SER A 905 -37.82 63.37 -16.87
C SER A 905 -38.16 62.34 -15.77
N LEU A 906 -37.90 62.72 -14.51
CA LEU A 906 -38.01 61.88 -13.30
C LEU A 906 -39.45 61.43 -12.96
N PRO A 907 -39.63 60.21 -12.40
CA PRO A 907 -40.80 59.86 -11.58
C PRO A 907 -40.64 60.29 -10.10
N PRO A 908 -41.75 60.47 -9.34
CA PRO A 908 -41.75 61.17 -8.05
C PRO A 908 -41.34 60.34 -6.82
N ARG A 909 -40.94 61.03 -5.74
CA ARG A 909 -40.66 60.47 -4.40
C ARG A 909 -41.87 60.53 -3.48
N THR A 910 -42.13 59.44 -2.74
CA THR A 910 -42.78 59.41 -1.41
C THR A 910 -42.19 58.25 -0.58
N PRO A 911 -42.25 58.29 0.78
CA PRO A 911 -41.20 57.69 1.61
C PRO A 911 -41.49 56.26 2.13
N PRO A 912 -40.44 55.48 2.45
CA PRO A 912 -40.57 54.24 3.24
C PRO A 912 -40.76 54.54 4.75
N PRO A 913 -41.34 53.60 5.52
CA PRO A 913 -41.63 53.79 6.94
C PRO A 913 -40.37 53.73 7.84
N SER A 914 -40.49 54.34 9.02
CA SER A 914 -39.44 54.48 10.04
C SER A 914 -39.09 53.16 10.74
N LEU A 915 -37.79 52.83 10.79
CA LEU A 915 -37.21 51.82 11.68
C LEU A 915 -36.84 52.43 13.05
N PRO A 916 -36.93 51.66 14.16
CA PRO A 916 -36.53 52.12 15.49
C PRO A 916 -35.00 52.20 15.66
N PRO A 917 -34.50 53.02 16.61
CA PRO A 917 -33.07 53.25 16.78
C PRO A 917 -32.32 52.06 17.41
N LEU A 918 -31.07 51.86 16.96
CA LEU A 918 -30.10 50.93 17.54
C LEU A 918 -29.52 51.46 18.87
N PRO A 919 -29.12 50.58 19.81
CA PRO A 919 -28.44 50.98 21.04
C PRO A 919 -26.99 51.46 20.76
N PRO A 920 -26.42 52.35 21.60
CA PRO A 920 -25.07 52.85 21.43
C PRO A 920 -23.99 51.78 21.73
N PRO A 921 -22.81 51.86 21.09
CA PRO A 921 -21.71 50.93 21.33
C PRO A 921 -21.05 51.15 22.71
N PRO A 922 -20.48 50.11 23.34
CA PRO A 922 -19.73 50.25 24.58
C PRO A 922 -18.42 51.02 24.38
N LEU A 923 -18.04 51.78 25.40
CA LEU A 923 -16.87 52.67 25.42
C LEU A 923 -15.55 51.88 25.50
N TYR A 924 -14.53 52.34 24.77
CA TYR A 924 -13.15 51.90 24.93
C TYR A 924 -12.60 52.28 26.33
N PRO A 925 -11.85 51.39 27.00
CA PRO A 925 -10.95 51.79 28.10
C PRO A 925 -9.67 52.44 27.54
N PRO A 926 -9.01 53.34 28.30
CA PRO A 926 -7.93 54.19 27.80
C PRO A 926 -6.55 53.52 27.74
N GLU A 927 -5.67 54.11 26.94
CA GLU A 927 -4.24 53.81 26.86
C GLU A 927 -3.53 53.97 28.21
N ILE A 928 -2.49 53.15 28.46
CA ILE A 928 -1.56 53.29 29.58
C ILE A 928 -0.13 53.37 29.01
N PRO A 929 0.76 54.25 29.52
CA PRO A 929 2.02 54.59 28.84
C PRO A 929 3.15 53.57 29.05
N GLU A 930 4.17 53.69 28.20
CA GLU A 930 5.41 52.89 28.23
C GLU A 930 6.20 53.03 29.54
N GLY A 931 6.86 51.94 29.95
CA GLY A 931 7.76 51.92 31.11
C GLY A 931 8.74 50.74 31.05
N GLU A 932 10.02 51.01 31.30
CA GLU A 932 11.15 50.07 31.24
C GLU A 932 11.14 49.00 32.38
N PRO A 933 11.87 47.88 32.21
CA PRO A 933 11.59 46.64 32.93
C PRO A 933 12.10 46.60 34.38
N GLN A 934 11.24 46.15 35.31
CA GLN A 934 11.64 45.71 36.65
C GLN A 934 11.68 44.18 36.75
N ALA A 935 12.62 43.67 37.55
CA ALA A 935 12.83 42.23 37.76
C ALA A 935 11.63 41.56 38.46
N PRO A 936 11.34 40.28 38.16
CA PRO A 936 10.17 39.59 38.70
C PRO A 936 10.31 39.26 40.20
N PRO A 937 9.25 39.43 41.01
CA PRO A 937 9.23 39.01 42.41
C PRO A 937 9.16 37.47 42.56
N PRO A 938 9.54 36.92 43.73
CA PRO A 938 9.55 35.48 43.96
C PRO A 938 8.14 34.85 43.94
N ARG A 939 8.05 33.62 43.44
CA ARG A 939 6.78 32.87 43.33
C ARG A 939 6.12 32.61 44.71
N PRO A 940 4.79 32.71 44.82
CA PRO A 940 4.07 32.16 45.97
C PRO A 940 4.13 30.62 45.97
N SER A 941 4.15 30.04 47.17
CA SER A 941 4.19 28.59 47.38
C SER A 941 2.91 27.90 46.90
N ALA A 942 3.03 26.68 46.36
CA ALA A 942 1.89 25.89 45.91
C ALA A 942 0.97 25.47 47.07
N PRO A 943 -0.36 25.40 46.87
CA PRO A 943 -1.27 24.82 47.85
C PRO A 943 -1.07 23.28 47.95
N PRO A 944 -1.38 22.67 49.11
CA PRO A 944 -1.26 21.22 49.28
C PRO A 944 -2.28 20.45 48.42
N PRO A 945 -1.97 19.20 48.02
CA PRO A 945 -2.84 18.40 47.16
C PRO A 945 -4.16 18.01 47.84
N SER A 946 -5.24 18.07 47.08
CA SER A 946 -6.58 17.63 47.48
C SER A 946 -6.61 16.13 47.82
N ALA A 947 -7.41 15.76 48.82
CA ALA A 947 -7.62 14.36 49.20
C ALA A 947 -8.27 13.53 48.05
N PRO A 948 -7.96 12.22 47.95
CA PRO A 948 -8.54 11.35 46.93
C PRO A 948 -10.04 11.11 47.15
N PRO A 949 -10.83 10.87 46.08
CA PRO A 949 -12.24 10.54 46.21
C PRO A 949 -12.46 9.16 46.84
N SER A 950 -13.51 9.04 47.67
CA SER A 950 -13.92 7.80 48.31
C SER A 950 -14.36 6.73 47.30
N PRO A 951 -14.10 5.43 47.56
CA PRO A 951 -14.51 4.35 46.65
C PRO A 951 -16.03 4.14 46.63
N SER A 952 -16.56 3.86 45.43
CA SER A 952 -17.96 3.46 45.22
C SER A 952 -18.28 2.12 45.89
N PRO A 953 -19.53 1.89 46.35
CA PRO A 953 -19.95 0.62 46.92
C PRO A 953 -19.99 -0.50 45.86
N PRO A 954 -19.78 -1.78 46.27
CA PRO A 954 -19.81 -2.92 45.36
C PRO A 954 -21.22 -3.25 44.85
N PRO A 955 -21.36 -3.89 43.67
CA PRO A 955 -22.64 -4.40 43.19
C PRO A 955 -23.16 -5.56 44.05
N PRO A 956 -24.50 -5.78 44.09
CA PRO A 956 -25.09 -6.85 44.90
C PRO A 956 -24.72 -8.25 44.38
N SER A 957 -24.51 -9.18 45.31
CA SER A 957 -24.19 -10.57 45.05
C SER A 957 -25.33 -11.32 44.36
N VAL A 958 -25.06 -11.92 43.20
CA VAL A 958 -25.97 -12.88 42.55
C VAL A 958 -25.77 -14.27 43.16
N SER A 959 -26.82 -14.83 43.74
CA SER A 959 -26.83 -16.20 44.28
C SER A 959 -26.71 -17.25 43.16
N PRO A 960 -25.97 -18.35 43.35
CA PRO A 960 -25.88 -19.42 42.35
C PRO A 960 -27.19 -20.23 42.27
N SER A 961 -27.65 -20.49 41.04
CA SER A 961 -28.75 -21.42 40.76
C SER A 961 -28.35 -22.88 41.07
N PRO A 962 -29.28 -23.73 41.53
CA PRO A 962 -28.99 -25.14 41.80
C PRO A 962 -28.80 -25.96 40.51
N PRO A 963 -28.03 -27.07 40.56
CA PRO A 963 -27.83 -27.95 39.41
C PRO A 963 -29.08 -28.78 39.07
N PRO A 964 -29.31 -29.12 37.79
CA PRO A 964 -30.37 -30.05 37.40
C PRO A 964 -30.05 -31.49 37.83
N PRO A 965 -31.07 -32.32 38.13
CA PRO A 965 -30.86 -33.66 38.65
C PRO A 965 -30.40 -34.66 37.58
N SER A 966 -29.51 -35.58 37.99
CA SER A 966 -29.15 -36.77 37.23
C SER A 966 -30.32 -37.74 37.10
N ALA A 967 -30.55 -38.26 35.89
CA ALA A 967 -31.40 -39.43 35.66
C ALA A 967 -30.65 -40.44 34.77
N SER A 968 -30.64 -41.69 35.25
CA SER A 968 -30.30 -42.98 34.62
C SER A 968 -30.05 -43.01 33.11
#